data_AF-M1DZ44-F1
#
_entry.id   AF-M1DZ44-F1
#
_cell.length_a   1.000
_cell.length_b   1.000
_cell.length_c   1.000
_cell.angle_alpha   90.00
_cell.angle_beta   90.00
_cell.angle_gamma   90.00
#
_symmetry.space_group_name_H-M   'P 1'
#
loop_
_entity.id
_entity.type
_entity.pdbx_description
1 polymer ?
#
loop_
_entity_poly.entity_id
_entity_poly.type
_entity_poly.pdbx_seq_one_letter_code
_entity_poly.pdbx_strand_id
1 'polypeptide(L)'
;MHTTLVAGWAGSMDLYELAVFDPSDPVLDPMWRQGMFVIPFMTRLGITNSWGGWSITGGTVTNPAGTLGILAGLFHLSVRSPQRLYKGLRMGNIETVLYSSITAVFFAAFVVAGTMYGSATTPIELFGSTRYQWDQGGISMGLPWYRVHTVVLNDPGRLLSVHIMHTALVAGWAGSMALYELAVFDPSDPVLDPMWRQGMFVIPFMTRLGITNSWGGWSITGGTVTNPGIWSYEGVAGAHIVFSGLCFLAAIWHWVYWDLEIFCDERTGKPSLDLPKIFGIHLFLSGVACFGFGAFHVTGLYGPGIWVSDPYGLTGKVQPVNPAWGVEGFDPFVPGGIASHHIAAGTLGILAGLFHLSVRPPQRLYKGLRMGNIETVLSSSIAAVFFAAFVVAGTMWYGSATTPIELFGPTRYQWDQGYFQQEIYRRVSAGLAENQSLSEAWSKIPEKLAFYDYIGNNPAKGGLFRAGSMDNGDGIAVGWLGHPIFRDKEGRELFVRRMPTFFETFPVVLVDGDGIVRADVPFRRAESKYSVEQVGVTVEFYGGELNGVSYSDPATVKKYARRAQLGEIFELDRATSKSNGVFRSSPRGWFTFGHASYALLFFFGHIWHGARTLFRDVFAGIDPDLDAQVEFGAFQKLGDLTTKRQAA
;
A
#
# COMPACT_ATOMS: atom_id res chain seq x y z
N MET A 1 10.29 -32.26 -2.22
CA MET A 1 11.19 -31.63 -1.24
C MET A 1 10.51 -30.40 -0.64
N HIS A 2 9.39 -30.66 0.04
CA HIS A 2 8.52 -29.69 0.69
C HIS A 2 8.39 -30.21 2.12
N THR A 3 9.15 -29.64 3.06
CA THR A 3 9.05 -29.72 4.55
C THR A 3 10.44 -29.57 5.19
N THR A 4 11.07 -28.38 5.16
CA THR A 4 12.23 -28.10 6.04
C THR A 4 12.64 -26.62 6.25
N LEU A 5 11.80 -25.61 6.00
CA LEU A 5 12.23 -24.19 6.14
C LEU A 5 11.24 -23.26 6.87
N VAL A 6 10.45 -23.80 7.82
CA VAL A 6 9.56 -22.99 8.69
C VAL A 6 9.91 -23.12 10.19
N ALA A 7 10.96 -23.88 10.55
CA ALA A 7 11.30 -24.17 11.95
C ALA A 7 12.53 -23.41 12.49
N GLY A 8 12.90 -22.25 11.90
CA GLY A 8 14.18 -21.58 12.20
C GLY A 8 14.12 -20.14 12.74
N TRP A 9 12.94 -19.57 13.00
CA TRP A 9 12.82 -18.14 13.36
C TRP A 9 11.97 -17.85 14.61
N ALA A 10 12.02 -18.76 15.60
CA ALA A 10 11.37 -18.58 16.91
C ALA A 10 12.33 -18.94 18.06
N GLY A 11 13.56 -18.44 18.00
CA GLY A 11 14.61 -18.79 18.97
C GLY A 11 15.55 -17.63 19.27
N SER A 12 15.00 -16.48 19.68
CA SER A 12 15.68 -15.48 20.54
C SER A 12 14.81 -14.22 20.68
N MET A 13 13.83 -14.25 21.57
CA MET A 13 13.34 -13.04 22.22
C MET A 13 13.15 -13.38 23.70
N ASP A 14 14.04 -12.80 24.50
CA ASP A 14 14.12 -13.00 25.94
C ASP A 14 12.84 -12.53 26.65
N LEU A 15 12.40 -13.37 27.57
CA LEU A 15 11.36 -13.13 28.55
C LEU A 15 11.87 -12.16 29.63
N TYR A 16 11.70 -10.86 29.44
CA TYR A 16 11.75 -9.88 30.54
C TYR A 16 10.82 -8.71 30.21
N GLU A 17 9.55 -8.81 30.65
CA GLU A 17 8.65 -7.73 31.11
C GLU A 17 7.20 -8.24 31.19
N LEU A 18 6.97 -9.30 31.98
CA LEU A 18 5.63 -9.77 32.33
C LEU A 18 5.61 -10.18 33.80
N ALA A 19 5.78 -9.19 34.67
CA ALA A 19 5.46 -9.32 36.08
C ALA A 19 5.13 -7.93 36.63
N VAL A 20 3.85 -7.73 36.96
CA VAL A 20 3.26 -6.96 38.08
C VAL A 20 1.87 -6.48 37.63
N PHE A 21 0.82 -7.22 37.96
CA PHE A 21 -0.53 -6.66 38.13
C PHE A 21 -1.27 -7.46 39.20
N ASP A 22 -1.74 -6.75 40.22
CA ASP A 22 -2.47 -7.26 41.39
C ASP A 22 -3.98 -7.38 41.06
N PRO A 23 -4.62 -8.55 41.25
CA PRO A 23 -6.04 -8.75 40.91
C PRO A 23 -7.04 -8.09 41.88
N SER A 24 -6.59 -7.39 42.93
CA SER A 24 -7.47 -6.93 44.02
C SER A 24 -7.86 -5.44 44.00
N ASP A 25 -7.58 -4.70 42.91
CA ASP A 25 -7.91 -3.28 42.79
C ASP A 25 -9.42 -3.04 42.52
N PRO A 26 -10.16 -2.37 43.44
CA PRO A 26 -11.61 -2.15 43.34
C PRO A 26 -12.04 -1.16 42.23
N VAL A 27 -11.11 -0.54 41.50
CA VAL A 27 -11.41 0.32 40.34
C VAL A 27 -11.51 -0.49 39.03
N LEU A 28 -10.94 -1.70 38.96
CA LEU A 28 -10.81 -2.48 37.72
C LEU A 28 -11.83 -3.61 37.53
N ASP A 29 -12.58 -3.97 38.58
CA ASP A 29 -13.60 -5.03 38.55
C ASP A 29 -14.84 -4.70 37.64
N PRO A 30 -15.32 -3.44 37.52
CA PRO A 30 -16.45 -3.14 36.62
C PRO A 30 -16.07 -3.18 35.13
N MET A 31 -14.79 -2.99 34.79
CA MET A 31 -14.33 -2.90 33.39
C MET A 31 -14.11 -4.28 32.76
N TRP A 32 -13.84 -5.31 33.56
CA TRP A 32 -13.69 -6.70 33.08
C TRP A 32 -15.02 -7.32 32.65
N ARG A 33 -16.13 -6.98 33.31
CA ARG A 33 -17.47 -7.52 32.98
C ARG A 33 -18.11 -6.88 31.74
N GLN A 34 -17.59 -5.76 31.24
CA GLN A 34 -18.18 -5.02 30.11
C GLN A 34 -17.43 -5.14 28.79
N GLY A 35 -16.36 -5.94 28.71
CA GLY A 35 -15.73 -6.28 27.42
C GLY A 35 -15.19 -5.09 26.62
N MET A 36 -14.70 -4.03 27.28
CA MET A 36 -14.11 -2.87 26.62
C MET A 36 -12.59 -3.00 26.46
N PHE A 37 -12.14 -3.82 25.51
CA PHE A 37 -10.72 -3.97 25.17
C PHE A 37 -10.28 -3.03 24.03
N VAL A 38 -10.60 -1.73 24.11
CA VAL A 38 -10.05 -0.72 23.15
C VAL A 38 -9.73 0.62 23.79
N ILE A 39 -10.33 0.95 24.94
CA ILE A 39 -10.29 2.32 25.47
C ILE A 39 -9.02 2.65 26.31
N PRO A 40 -8.39 1.73 27.07
CA PRO A 40 -7.21 2.11 27.87
C PRO A 40 -5.95 2.40 27.03
N PHE A 41 -5.91 1.92 25.78
CA PHE A 41 -4.77 2.16 24.87
C PHE A 41 -4.82 3.58 24.28
N MET A 42 -6.00 4.15 24.06
CA MET A 42 -6.15 5.47 23.45
C MET A 42 -5.97 6.63 24.44
N THR A 43 -6.29 6.43 25.72
CA THR A 43 -6.15 7.51 26.73
C THR A 43 -4.69 7.75 27.16
N ARG A 44 -3.80 6.75 27.04
CA ARG A 44 -2.35 6.94 27.19
C ARG A 44 -1.66 7.51 25.93
N LEU A 45 -2.37 7.60 24.80
CA LEU A 45 -1.86 8.11 23.52
C LEU A 45 -2.25 9.57 23.21
N GLY A 46 -2.81 10.31 24.17
CA GLY A 46 -3.00 11.76 24.04
C GLY A 46 -3.96 12.20 22.94
N ILE A 47 -4.91 11.35 22.53
CA ILE A 47 -5.95 11.72 21.57
C ILE A 47 -7.11 12.39 22.34
N THR A 48 -7.05 13.71 22.48
CA THR A 48 -8.21 14.51 22.88
C THR A 48 -8.72 15.28 21.67
N ASN A 49 -9.81 14.80 21.05
CA ASN A 49 -10.71 15.65 20.28
C ASN A 49 -12.11 15.02 20.32
N SER A 50 -12.86 15.39 21.35
CA SER A 50 -14.27 15.10 21.53
C SER A 50 -15.12 16.06 20.68
N TRP A 51 -15.82 15.54 19.67
CA TRP A 51 -17.05 16.16 19.20
C TRP A 51 -18.22 15.42 19.85
N GLY A 52 -18.70 15.98 20.96
CA GLY A 52 -19.79 15.45 21.75
C GLY A 52 -20.17 16.47 22.81
N GLY A 53 -20.84 17.55 22.38
CA GLY A 53 -21.37 18.56 23.30
C GLY A 53 -22.55 18.00 24.08
N TRP A 54 -22.30 17.55 25.31
CA TRP A 54 -23.31 17.48 26.36
C TRP A 54 -23.04 18.62 27.33
N SER A 55 -23.90 19.64 27.31
CA SER A 55 -23.97 20.67 28.35
C SER A 55 -25.21 20.42 29.20
N ILE A 56 -25.00 20.27 30.50
CA ILE A 56 -26.04 20.27 31.53
C ILE A 56 -26.31 21.74 31.89
N THR A 57 -27.31 22.37 31.26
CA THR A 57 -27.99 23.56 31.80
C THR A 57 -29.38 23.65 31.19
N GLY A 58 -30.40 23.72 32.05
CA GLY A 58 -31.81 23.76 31.65
C GLY A 58 -32.20 24.99 30.84
N GLY A 59 -33.17 24.80 29.94
CA GLY A 59 -33.81 25.86 29.17
C GLY A 59 -34.65 25.28 28.03
N THR A 60 -35.96 25.26 28.20
CA THR A 60 -36.95 25.09 27.12
C THR A 60 -36.79 26.17 26.06
N VAL A 61 -36.99 25.86 24.76
CA VAL A 61 -37.86 26.58 23.79
C VAL A 61 -37.60 26.14 22.32
N THR A 62 -38.69 25.64 21.71
CA THR A 62 -39.22 25.64 20.33
C THR A 62 -38.36 25.42 19.06
N ASN A 63 -38.90 24.53 18.22
CA ASN A 63 -38.72 24.35 16.77
C ASN A 63 -38.84 25.68 15.98
N PRO A 64 -38.10 25.86 14.87
CA PRO A 64 -38.82 25.91 13.59
C PRO A 64 -38.10 25.24 12.40
N ALA A 65 -38.93 24.71 11.52
CA ALA A 65 -38.63 24.27 10.17
C ALA A 65 -38.06 25.38 9.28
N GLY A 66 -37.15 25.01 8.38
CA GLY A 66 -36.73 25.86 7.27
C GLY A 66 -35.36 25.48 6.71
N THR A 67 -35.37 24.85 5.53
CA THR A 67 -34.45 25.00 4.37
C THR A 67 -34.30 23.65 3.65
N LEU A 68 -35.39 23.25 2.99
CA LEU A 68 -35.43 22.21 1.96
C LEU A 68 -35.68 22.96 0.66
N GLY A 69 -34.61 23.17 -0.13
CA GLY A 69 -34.68 23.92 -1.38
C GLY A 69 -33.35 24.57 -1.73
N ILE A 70 -32.56 23.87 -2.56
CA ILE A 70 -31.69 24.35 -3.65
C ILE A 70 -30.95 23.08 -4.13
N LEU A 71 -31.59 22.31 -5.01
CA LEU A 71 -30.97 21.27 -5.85
C LEU A 71 -31.93 20.95 -7.00
N ALA A 72 -32.24 21.98 -7.79
CA ALA A 72 -32.92 21.84 -9.07
C ALA A 72 -32.59 23.09 -9.91
N GLY A 73 -31.74 22.91 -10.92
CA GLY A 73 -31.45 23.94 -11.91
C GLY A 73 -29.97 24.08 -12.18
N LEU A 74 -29.46 23.33 -13.15
CA LEU A 74 -28.49 23.79 -14.17
C LEU A 74 -28.19 22.62 -15.13
N PHE A 75 -29.17 22.33 -16.00
CA PHE A 75 -28.99 21.61 -17.26
C PHE A 75 -29.35 22.60 -18.37
N HIS A 76 -28.39 23.43 -18.83
CA HIS A 76 -28.26 23.91 -20.23
C HIS A 76 -27.21 25.04 -20.39
N LEU A 77 -26.55 25.00 -21.56
CA LEU A 77 -25.79 26.03 -22.29
C LEU A 77 -24.25 26.14 -22.12
N SER A 78 -23.57 25.47 -23.06
CA SER A 78 -22.64 25.99 -24.08
C SER A 78 -21.50 26.97 -23.73
N VAL A 79 -20.28 26.51 -24.03
CA VAL A 79 -19.13 27.19 -24.67
C VAL A 79 -18.92 28.69 -24.39
N ARG A 80 -17.92 29.01 -23.56
CA ARG A 80 -16.80 29.95 -23.83
C ARG A 80 -15.80 29.96 -22.64
N SER A 81 -14.52 29.92 -22.98
CA SER A 81 -13.33 29.97 -22.11
C SER A 81 -13.07 31.37 -21.51
N PRO A 82 -11.96 31.61 -20.75
CA PRO A 82 -11.73 31.24 -19.36
C PRO A 82 -11.37 32.50 -18.52
N GLN A 83 -11.06 32.29 -17.23
CA GLN A 83 -10.51 33.26 -16.25
C GLN A 83 -11.53 33.94 -15.30
N ARG A 84 -11.12 33.93 -14.02
CA ARG A 84 -11.68 34.60 -12.83
C ARG A 84 -12.80 33.86 -12.11
N LEU A 85 -12.39 32.93 -11.24
CA LEU A 85 -12.98 32.78 -9.90
C LEU A 85 -11.99 32.07 -8.96
N TYR A 86 -10.86 32.74 -8.73
CA TYR A 86 -9.97 32.47 -7.59
C TYR A 86 -10.17 33.59 -6.57
N LYS A 87 -10.93 33.29 -5.50
CA LYS A 87 -10.86 33.93 -4.17
C LYS A 87 -12.01 33.39 -3.32
N GLY A 88 -11.70 32.50 -2.37
CA GLY A 88 -12.69 32.16 -1.34
C GLY A 88 -12.54 30.83 -0.60
N LEU A 89 -11.66 29.92 -0.99
CA LEU A 89 -11.44 28.67 -0.25
C LEU A 89 -10.11 28.74 0.49
N ARG A 90 -10.18 28.86 1.82
CA ARG A 90 -9.03 28.70 2.72
C ARG A 90 -8.46 27.30 2.51
N MET A 91 -7.20 27.25 2.07
CA MET A 91 -6.36 26.06 2.07
C MET A 91 -6.28 25.51 3.50
N GLY A 92 -6.92 24.37 3.73
CA GLY A 92 -6.85 23.59 4.95
C GLY A 92 -6.40 22.17 4.62
N ASN A 93 -5.16 21.87 5.00
CA ASN A 93 -4.57 20.56 5.31
C ASN A 93 -4.52 19.48 4.20
N ILE A 94 -3.34 19.43 3.56
CA ILE A 94 -2.72 18.29 2.85
C ILE A 94 -2.62 17.01 3.73
N GLU A 95 -2.82 17.12 5.04
CA GLU A 95 -2.45 16.13 6.05
C GLU A 95 -3.45 14.97 6.21
N THR A 96 -4.69 15.14 5.76
CA THR A 96 -5.75 14.13 5.97
C THR A 96 -5.82 13.08 4.85
N VAL A 97 -5.29 13.39 3.66
CA VAL A 97 -5.53 12.59 2.44
C VAL A 97 -4.63 11.34 2.37
N LEU A 98 -3.39 11.40 2.87
CA LEU A 98 -2.48 10.24 2.86
C LEU A 98 -2.96 9.13 3.82
N TYR A 99 -3.43 9.52 5.02
CA TYR A 99 -4.04 8.58 5.97
C TYR A 99 -5.42 8.10 5.49
N SER A 100 -6.18 8.94 4.77
CA SER A 100 -7.46 8.53 4.20
C SER A 100 -7.36 7.67 2.95
N SER A 101 -6.22 7.56 2.27
CA SER A 101 -6.11 6.78 1.02
C SER A 101 -6.07 5.28 1.26
N ILE A 102 -5.33 4.89 2.30
CA ILE A 102 -5.23 3.53 2.81
C ILE A 102 -6.55 3.16 3.53
N THR A 103 -7.11 4.11 4.26
CA THR A 103 -8.37 3.89 4.98
C THR A 103 -9.59 3.91 4.06
N ALA A 104 -9.73 4.79 3.06
CA ALA A 104 -10.98 5.02 2.31
C ALA A 104 -11.48 3.83 1.49
N VAL A 105 -10.59 2.98 0.99
CA VAL A 105 -10.98 1.73 0.28
C VAL A 105 -11.72 0.77 1.22
N PHE A 106 -11.48 0.85 2.54
CA PHE A 106 -12.15 0.03 3.55
C PHE A 106 -13.05 0.83 4.52
N PHE A 107 -12.84 2.14 4.67
CA PHE A 107 -13.67 3.05 5.46
C PHE A 107 -14.96 3.35 4.71
N ALA A 108 -14.99 3.28 3.37
CA ALA A 108 -16.23 3.32 2.62
C ALA A 108 -17.13 2.10 2.93
N ALA A 109 -16.55 0.95 3.31
CA ALA A 109 -17.30 -0.19 3.86
C ALA A 109 -17.77 0.04 5.32
N PHE A 110 -17.17 0.99 6.05
CA PHE A 110 -17.55 1.39 7.41
C PHE A 110 -18.45 2.64 7.46
N VAL A 111 -18.43 3.53 6.46
CA VAL A 111 -19.06 4.86 6.48
C VAL A 111 -20.38 4.93 5.70
N VAL A 112 -20.67 4.01 4.78
CA VAL A 112 -21.99 3.95 4.14
C VAL A 112 -23.11 3.57 5.14
N ALA A 113 -22.76 3.14 6.36
CA ALA A 113 -23.72 2.97 7.47
C ALA A 113 -24.17 4.30 8.13
N GLY A 114 -23.54 5.44 7.86
CA GLY A 114 -23.80 6.70 8.60
C GLY A 114 -24.79 7.68 7.95
N THR A 115 -25.04 7.60 6.64
CA THR A 115 -25.77 8.67 5.91
C THR A 115 -27.00 8.22 5.13
N MET A 116 -27.45 6.98 5.27
CA MET A 116 -28.75 6.52 4.74
C MET A 116 -29.79 6.13 5.81
N TYR A 117 -29.56 6.47 7.07
CA TYR A 117 -30.60 6.48 8.11
C TYR A 117 -30.75 7.89 8.70
N GLY A 118 -31.13 8.83 7.83
CA GLY A 118 -31.70 10.12 8.22
C GLY A 118 -33.12 10.20 7.69
N SER A 119 -34.09 10.29 8.61
CA SER A 119 -35.53 10.48 8.39
C SER A 119 -36.28 9.36 7.65
N ALA A 120 -36.73 8.35 8.40
CA ALA A 120 -37.98 7.65 8.10
C ALA A 120 -38.65 7.22 9.41
N THR A 121 -39.48 8.10 9.96
CA THR A 121 -40.49 7.75 10.96
C THR A 121 -41.64 7.04 10.25
N THR A 122 -41.55 5.73 10.06
CA THR A 122 -42.69 4.85 9.73
C THR A 122 -42.46 3.43 10.28
N PRO A 123 -43.52 2.69 10.65
CA PRO A 123 -43.43 1.53 11.55
C PRO A 123 -42.80 0.30 10.88
N ILE A 124 -41.98 -0.39 11.66
CA ILE A 124 -41.37 -1.69 11.36
C ILE A 124 -42.45 -2.77 11.35
N GLU A 125 -43.03 -3.06 10.19
CA GLU A 125 -43.79 -4.30 9.93
C GLU A 125 -43.60 -4.70 8.46
N LEU A 126 -42.44 -5.30 8.12
CA LEU A 126 -42.21 -6.05 6.87
C LEU A 126 -40.80 -6.66 6.86
N PHE A 127 -40.50 -7.52 7.84
CA PHE A 127 -39.34 -8.41 7.76
C PHE A 127 -39.69 -9.78 8.33
N GLY A 128 -39.69 -10.78 7.45
CA GLY A 128 -39.77 -12.19 7.80
C GLY A 128 -38.67 -12.53 8.82
N SER A 129 -39.11 -13.15 9.90
CA SER A 129 -38.35 -13.47 11.10
C SER A 129 -37.06 -14.26 10.84
N THR A 130 -35.92 -13.64 11.15
CA THR A 130 -34.78 -14.34 11.77
C THR A 130 -34.54 -13.75 13.16
N ARG A 131 -35.51 -13.94 14.06
CA ARG A 131 -35.28 -13.79 15.50
C ARG A 131 -34.53 -15.03 15.97
N TYR A 132 -33.27 -14.89 16.35
CA TYR A 132 -32.67 -15.84 17.29
C TYR A 132 -33.26 -15.52 18.67
N GLN A 133 -34.30 -16.26 19.08
CA GLN A 133 -34.85 -16.19 20.43
C GLN A 133 -33.90 -16.92 21.38
N TRP A 134 -33.14 -16.15 22.16
CA TRP A 134 -32.60 -16.62 23.43
C TRP A 134 -33.68 -16.37 24.48
N ASP A 135 -34.46 -17.40 24.80
CA ASP A 135 -35.47 -17.30 25.86
C ASP A 135 -34.83 -17.61 27.22
N GLN A 136 -34.18 -16.59 27.79
CA GLN A 136 -34.02 -16.47 29.23
C GLN A 136 -34.44 -15.05 29.64
N GLY A 137 -35.73 -14.88 29.96
CA GLY A 137 -36.21 -13.72 30.71
C GLY A 137 -36.64 -12.49 29.90
N GLY A 138 -37.28 -12.65 28.74
CA GLY A 138 -38.12 -11.59 28.16
C GLY A 138 -37.40 -10.38 27.54
N ILE A 139 -36.06 -10.41 27.38
CA ILE A 139 -35.32 -9.38 26.64
C ILE A 139 -34.99 -9.90 25.23
N SER A 140 -35.70 -9.43 24.22
CA SER A 140 -35.34 -9.63 22.81
C SER A 140 -34.06 -8.84 22.50
N MET A 141 -32.89 -9.48 22.63
CA MET A 141 -31.63 -8.87 22.20
C MET A 141 -31.55 -8.86 20.67
N GLY A 142 -31.44 -7.66 20.07
CA GLY A 142 -31.21 -7.50 18.63
C GLY A 142 -29.82 -7.97 18.20
N LEU A 143 -29.52 -7.89 16.90
CA LEU A 143 -28.18 -8.19 16.39
C LEU A 143 -27.14 -7.22 17.01
N PRO A 144 -26.03 -7.72 17.57
CA PRO A 144 -24.92 -6.87 17.96
C PRO A 144 -24.35 -6.08 16.77
N TRP A 145 -23.81 -4.88 17.04
CA TRP A 145 -23.33 -3.95 16.00
C TRP A 145 -22.31 -4.56 15.03
N TYR A 146 -21.43 -5.45 15.50
CA TYR A 146 -20.40 -6.10 14.68
C TYR A 146 -20.95 -7.25 13.79
N ARG A 147 -22.26 -7.54 13.85
CA ARG A 147 -22.93 -8.60 13.06
C ARG A 147 -23.98 -8.06 12.08
N VAL A 148 -24.10 -6.74 11.92
CA VAL A 148 -25.14 -6.14 11.07
C VAL A 148 -25.10 -6.63 9.62
N HIS A 149 -23.93 -6.97 9.09
CA HIS A 149 -23.82 -7.50 7.72
C HIS A 149 -24.17 -9.00 7.59
N THR A 150 -24.41 -9.73 8.67
CA THR A 150 -24.82 -11.14 8.57
C THR A 150 -26.22 -11.32 7.95
N VAL A 151 -27.01 -10.25 7.86
CA VAL A 151 -28.35 -10.26 7.28
C VAL A 151 -28.37 -10.63 5.80
N VAL A 152 -27.28 -10.39 5.05
CA VAL A 152 -27.18 -10.73 3.63
C VAL A 152 -26.64 -12.14 3.37
N LEU A 153 -26.31 -12.91 4.42
CA LEU A 153 -25.65 -14.22 4.27
C LEU A 153 -26.49 -15.25 3.49
N ASN A 154 -27.81 -15.18 3.61
CA ASN A 154 -28.77 -16.04 2.91
C ASN A 154 -29.62 -15.27 1.88
N ASP A 155 -29.20 -14.08 1.48
CA ASP A 155 -29.91 -13.23 0.52
C ASP A 155 -28.97 -12.91 -0.66
N PRO A 156 -28.92 -13.78 -1.70
CA PRO A 156 -27.96 -13.63 -2.80
C PRO A 156 -28.13 -12.34 -3.59
N GLY A 157 -29.36 -11.85 -3.76
CA GLY A 157 -29.65 -10.61 -4.47
C GLY A 157 -29.07 -9.40 -3.75
N ARG A 158 -29.31 -9.29 -2.43
CA ARG A 158 -28.72 -8.20 -1.63
C ARG A 158 -27.24 -8.38 -1.38
N LEU A 159 -26.74 -9.62 -1.28
CA LEU A 159 -25.31 -9.89 -1.21
C LEU A 159 -24.59 -9.39 -2.48
N LEU A 160 -25.16 -9.64 -3.66
CA LEU A 160 -24.65 -9.11 -4.93
C LEU A 160 -24.68 -7.58 -4.93
N SER A 161 -25.78 -6.97 -4.48
CA SER A 161 -25.90 -5.51 -4.37
C SER A 161 -24.77 -4.89 -3.54
N VAL A 162 -24.48 -5.41 -2.36
CA VAL A 162 -23.41 -4.86 -1.51
C VAL A 162 -22.02 -5.09 -2.09
N HIS A 163 -21.79 -6.17 -2.84
CA HIS A 163 -20.55 -6.35 -3.60
C HIS A 163 -20.40 -5.33 -4.73
N ILE A 164 -21.48 -5.02 -5.45
CA ILE A 164 -21.47 -3.99 -6.50
C ILE A 164 -21.24 -2.61 -5.87
N MET A 165 -21.87 -2.32 -4.73
CA MET A 165 -21.64 -1.09 -3.98
C MET A 165 -20.17 -0.94 -3.57
N HIS A 166 -19.57 -1.99 -3.00
CA HIS A 166 -18.15 -2.00 -2.68
C HIS A 166 -17.29 -1.73 -3.92
N THR A 167 -17.61 -2.37 -5.05
CA THR A 167 -16.92 -2.15 -6.34
C THR A 167 -17.03 -0.70 -6.81
N ALA A 168 -18.21 -0.07 -6.66
CA ALA A 168 -18.40 1.35 -6.96
C ALA A 168 -17.49 2.23 -6.10
N LEU A 169 -17.44 1.99 -4.80
CA LEU A 169 -16.61 2.78 -3.86
C LEU A 169 -15.12 2.69 -4.21
N VAL A 170 -14.62 1.49 -4.55
CA VAL A 170 -13.22 1.30 -4.96
C VAL A 170 -12.92 2.00 -6.30
N ALA A 171 -13.81 1.90 -7.29
CA ALA A 171 -13.65 2.60 -8.56
C ALA A 171 -13.72 4.13 -8.39
N GLY A 172 -14.62 4.62 -7.54
CA GLY A 172 -14.73 6.03 -7.18
C GLY A 172 -13.45 6.54 -6.51
N TRP A 173 -12.89 5.78 -5.56
CA TRP A 173 -11.59 6.09 -4.96
C TRP A 173 -10.48 6.19 -6.00
N ALA A 174 -10.39 5.23 -6.93
CA ALA A 174 -9.35 5.23 -7.96
C ALA A 174 -9.45 6.47 -8.87
N GLY A 175 -10.66 6.82 -9.31
CA GLY A 175 -10.89 8.03 -10.12
C GLY A 175 -10.60 9.32 -9.34
N SER A 176 -11.07 9.42 -8.10
CA SER A 176 -10.82 10.60 -7.25
C SER A 176 -9.35 10.78 -6.90
N MET A 177 -8.64 9.70 -6.58
CA MET A 177 -7.21 9.76 -6.26
C MET A 177 -6.39 10.16 -7.47
N ALA A 178 -6.71 9.64 -8.66
CA ALA A 178 -6.05 10.04 -9.91
C ALA A 178 -6.27 11.53 -10.23
N LEU A 179 -7.50 12.03 -10.07
CA LEU A 179 -7.79 13.45 -10.25
C LEU A 179 -7.06 14.33 -9.23
N TYR A 180 -6.95 13.87 -7.98
CA TYR A 180 -6.21 14.58 -6.94
C TYR A 180 -4.72 14.67 -7.28
N GLU A 181 -4.09 13.55 -7.64
CA GLU A 181 -2.68 13.53 -8.05
C GLU A 181 -2.44 14.43 -9.26
N LEU A 182 -3.26 14.33 -10.31
CA LEU A 182 -3.14 15.19 -11.49
C LEU A 182 -3.31 16.69 -11.18
N ALA A 183 -4.06 17.05 -10.15
CA ALA A 183 -4.25 18.44 -9.76
C ALA A 183 -3.04 19.04 -9.05
N VAL A 184 -2.12 18.22 -8.52
CA VAL A 184 -0.97 18.67 -7.72
C VAL A 184 0.38 18.24 -8.31
N PHE A 185 0.39 17.29 -9.25
CA PHE A 185 1.60 16.79 -9.89
C PHE A 185 2.27 17.85 -10.78
N ASP A 186 3.57 18.03 -10.59
CA ASP A 186 4.42 18.87 -11.44
C ASP A 186 5.17 17.98 -12.46
N PRO A 187 4.85 18.06 -13.76
CA PRO A 187 5.52 17.28 -14.81
C PRO A 187 6.80 17.95 -15.35
N SER A 188 7.27 19.07 -14.78
CA SER A 188 8.31 19.90 -15.38
C SER A 188 9.71 19.27 -15.40
N ASP A 189 10.05 18.47 -14.39
CA ASP A 189 11.37 17.82 -14.30
C ASP A 189 11.28 16.33 -13.92
N PRO A 190 11.36 15.41 -14.90
CA PRO A 190 11.39 13.97 -14.61
C PRO A 190 12.76 13.46 -14.10
N VAL A 191 13.79 14.33 -14.01
CA VAL A 191 15.14 13.96 -13.58
C VAL A 191 15.30 14.12 -12.07
N LEU A 192 15.08 15.32 -11.52
CA LEU A 192 15.27 15.60 -10.10
C LEU A 192 13.95 15.72 -9.31
N ASP A 193 12.83 15.97 -9.99
CA ASP A 193 11.48 15.96 -9.38
C ASP A 193 10.50 14.92 -9.98
N PRO A 194 10.88 13.63 -10.07
CA PRO A 194 9.99 12.59 -10.57
C PRO A 194 8.80 12.30 -9.64
N MET A 195 7.77 11.64 -10.15
CA MET A 195 6.52 11.33 -9.43
C MET A 195 6.67 10.76 -8.01
N TRP A 196 7.71 9.97 -7.75
CA TRP A 196 7.94 9.36 -6.44
C TRP A 196 8.52 10.32 -5.41
N ARG A 197 9.13 11.44 -5.83
CA ARG A 197 9.52 12.55 -4.94
C ARG A 197 8.30 13.30 -4.43
N GLN A 198 7.37 13.59 -5.34
CA GLN A 198 6.15 14.34 -5.09
C GLN A 198 5.07 13.57 -4.31
N GLY A 199 5.32 12.31 -3.97
CA GLY A 199 4.38 11.49 -3.20
C GLY A 199 3.21 10.93 -4.01
N MET A 200 3.36 10.82 -5.33
CA MET A 200 2.34 10.23 -6.20
C MET A 200 2.22 8.72 -5.94
N PHE A 201 0.99 8.23 -5.82
CA PHE A 201 0.69 6.86 -5.48
C PHE A 201 0.02 6.09 -6.63
N VAL A 202 -0.92 6.68 -7.38
CA VAL A 202 -1.65 5.99 -8.45
C VAL A 202 -1.13 6.29 -9.86
N ILE A 203 -0.53 7.47 -10.11
CA ILE A 203 0.21 7.76 -11.35
C ILE A 203 1.19 6.65 -11.71
N PRO A 204 2.08 6.15 -10.83
CA PRO A 204 3.01 5.08 -11.19
C PRO A 204 2.32 3.79 -11.66
N PHE A 205 1.12 3.48 -11.17
CA PHE A 205 0.38 2.29 -11.61
C PHE A 205 -0.21 2.47 -13.02
N MET A 206 -0.70 3.68 -13.33
CA MET A 206 -1.15 4.03 -14.68
C MET A 206 0.03 4.01 -15.67
N THR A 207 1.15 4.63 -15.29
CA THR A 207 2.37 4.67 -16.11
C THR A 207 2.97 3.30 -16.36
N ARG A 208 2.94 2.42 -15.36
CA ARG A 208 3.42 1.03 -15.49
C ARG A 208 2.74 0.25 -16.62
N LEU A 209 1.48 0.57 -16.93
CA LEU A 209 0.65 -0.14 -17.91
C LEU A 209 0.43 0.61 -19.23
N GLY A 210 1.15 1.71 -19.47
CA GLY A 210 1.17 2.37 -20.77
C GLY A 210 0.58 3.78 -20.81
N ILE A 211 0.02 4.28 -19.71
CA ILE A 211 -0.56 5.63 -19.67
C ILE A 211 0.55 6.62 -19.29
N THR A 212 1.11 7.30 -20.29
CA THR A 212 2.25 8.22 -20.08
C THR A 212 1.91 9.68 -20.34
N ASN A 213 0.81 9.96 -21.03
CA ASN A 213 0.51 11.27 -21.59
C ASN A 213 -0.72 11.90 -20.92
N SER A 214 -0.73 13.22 -20.81
CA SER A 214 -1.83 14.04 -20.28
C SER A 214 -2.50 14.87 -21.39
N TRP A 215 -3.80 15.17 -21.24
CA TRP A 215 -4.49 16.19 -22.06
C TRP A 215 -3.91 17.60 -21.89
N GLY A 216 -3.11 17.84 -20.85
CA GLY A 216 -2.29 19.04 -20.67
C GLY A 216 -1.10 19.15 -21.62
N GLY A 217 -0.88 18.18 -22.50
CA GLY A 217 0.14 18.23 -23.54
C GLY A 217 1.55 17.82 -23.10
N TRP A 218 1.68 17.21 -21.91
CA TRP A 218 2.94 16.67 -21.38
C TRP A 218 2.93 15.14 -21.33
N SER A 219 4.13 14.56 -21.36
CA SER A 219 4.40 13.15 -21.12
C SER A 219 5.30 12.99 -19.91
N ILE A 220 5.13 11.88 -19.18
CA ILE A 220 5.88 11.58 -17.95
C ILE A 220 7.39 11.46 -18.15
N THR A 221 7.83 11.25 -19.39
CA THR A 221 9.26 11.21 -19.76
C THR A 221 9.80 12.59 -20.18
N GLY A 222 9.09 13.69 -19.87
CA GLY A 222 9.49 15.08 -20.17
C GLY A 222 9.19 15.56 -21.60
N GLY A 223 8.51 14.74 -22.41
CA GLY A 223 8.15 15.10 -23.78
C GLY A 223 6.88 15.96 -23.87
N THR A 224 6.76 16.76 -24.93
CA THR A 224 5.50 17.43 -25.30
C THR A 224 4.68 16.56 -26.26
N VAL A 225 3.36 16.55 -26.09
CA VAL A 225 2.44 15.69 -26.84
C VAL A 225 1.28 16.52 -27.38
N THR A 226 1.12 16.55 -28.71
CA THR A 226 0.03 17.30 -29.35
C THR A 226 -1.32 16.60 -29.25
N ASN A 227 -1.34 15.27 -29.33
CA ASN A 227 -2.57 14.47 -29.21
C ASN A 227 -2.29 13.20 -28.40
N PRO A 228 -2.60 13.19 -27.09
CA PRO A 228 -2.39 12.03 -26.23
C PRO A 228 -3.47 10.94 -26.42
N GLY A 229 -4.46 11.15 -27.31
CA GLY A 229 -5.59 10.25 -27.50
C GLY A 229 -6.61 10.31 -26.36
N ILE A 230 -7.49 9.31 -26.31
CA ILE A 230 -8.54 9.20 -25.28
C ILE A 230 -7.96 8.66 -23.96
N TRP A 231 -7.03 7.72 -24.04
CA TRP A 231 -6.43 7.05 -22.88
C TRP A 231 -5.24 7.84 -22.31
N SER A 232 -5.52 9.04 -21.81
CA SER A 232 -4.62 9.81 -20.95
C SER A 232 -4.88 9.51 -19.46
N TYR A 233 -4.09 10.09 -18.56
CA TYR A 233 -4.38 9.99 -17.11
C TYR A 233 -5.78 10.51 -16.77
N GLU A 234 -6.21 11.62 -17.38
CA GLU A 234 -7.55 12.18 -17.21
C GLU A 234 -8.64 11.25 -17.76
N GLY A 235 -8.39 10.65 -18.93
CA GLY A 235 -9.30 9.69 -19.54
C GLY A 235 -9.52 8.45 -18.65
N VAL A 236 -8.45 7.93 -18.06
CA VAL A 236 -8.52 6.82 -17.09
C VAL A 236 -9.30 7.22 -15.84
N ALA A 237 -9.03 8.40 -15.28
CA ALA A 237 -9.74 8.90 -14.11
C ALA A 237 -11.24 9.09 -14.38
N GLY A 238 -11.58 9.70 -15.53
CA GLY A 238 -12.97 9.89 -15.97
C GLY A 238 -13.71 8.57 -16.17
N ALA A 239 -13.06 7.57 -16.79
CA ALA A 239 -13.64 6.24 -16.96
C ALA A 239 -13.99 5.56 -15.62
N HIS A 240 -13.11 5.68 -14.61
CA HIS A 240 -13.36 5.12 -13.29
C HIS A 240 -14.53 5.79 -12.56
N ILE A 241 -14.66 7.12 -12.66
CA ILE A 241 -15.79 7.85 -12.07
C ILE A 241 -17.12 7.46 -12.73
N VAL A 242 -17.16 7.37 -14.06
CA VAL A 242 -18.37 6.94 -14.78
C VAL A 242 -18.73 5.50 -14.42
N PHE A 243 -17.76 4.59 -14.40
CA PHE A 243 -17.97 3.21 -14.00
C PHE A 243 -18.50 3.09 -12.56
N SER A 244 -17.93 3.86 -11.62
CA SER A 244 -18.43 3.95 -10.25
C SER A 244 -19.91 4.34 -10.19
N GLY A 245 -20.34 5.34 -10.97
CA GLY A 245 -21.74 5.76 -11.05
C GLY A 245 -22.65 4.66 -11.59
N LEU A 246 -22.23 3.94 -12.63
CA LEU A 246 -22.97 2.82 -13.20
C LEU A 246 -23.13 1.66 -12.20
N CYS A 247 -22.05 1.30 -11.50
CA CYS A 247 -22.11 0.29 -10.44
C CYS A 247 -23.03 0.71 -9.30
N PHE A 248 -22.96 1.98 -8.88
CA PHE A 248 -23.85 2.50 -7.82
C PHE A 248 -25.33 2.32 -8.18
N LEU A 249 -25.73 2.66 -9.41
CA LEU A 249 -27.11 2.46 -9.87
C LEU A 249 -27.49 0.98 -9.93
N ALA A 250 -26.59 0.11 -10.41
CA ALA A 250 -26.81 -1.33 -10.44
C ALA A 250 -26.96 -1.93 -9.04
N ALA A 251 -26.20 -1.44 -8.05
CA ALA A 251 -26.31 -1.88 -6.66
C ALA A 251 -27.71 -1.58 -6.09
N ILE A 252 -28.25 -0.37 -6.33
CA ILE A 252 -29.61 -0.01 -5.92
C ILE A 252 -30.64 -0.95 -6.56
N TRP A 253 -30.51 -1.20 -7.86
CA TRP A 253 -31.42 -2.11 -8.56
C TRP A 253 -31.42 -3.51 -7.95
N HIS A 254 -30.24 -4.11 -7.73
CA HIS A 254 -30.11 -5.45 -7.15
C HIS A 254 -30.58 -5.53 -5.69
N TRP A 255 -30.50 -4.42 -4.95
CA TRP A 255 -31.03 -4.37 -3.58
C TRP A 255 -32.56 -4.45 -3.57
N VAL A 256 -33.20 -3.69 -4.46
CA VAL A 256 -34.66 -3.61 -4.57
C VAL A 256 -35.23 -4.90 -5.13
N TYR A 257 -34.65 -5.40 -6.22
CA TYR A 257 -35.08 -6.62 -6.92
C TYR A 257 -34.25 -7.83 -6.49
N TRP A 258 -34.29 -8.13 -5.19
CA TRP A 258 -33.48 -9.19 -4.59
C TRP A 258 -34.08 -10.60 -4.78
N ASP A 259 -35.41 -10.72 -4.82
CA ASP A 259 -36.15 -11.98 -4.90
C ASP A 259 -36.34 -12.42 -6.35
N LEU A 260 -35.25 -12.87 -6.97
CA LEU A 260 -35.23 -13.40 -8.33
C LEU A 260 -35.27 -14.93 -8.31
N GLU A 261 -36.07 -15.52 -9.21
CA GLU A 261 -36.20 -16.99 -9.32
C GLU A 261 -34.86 -17.70 -9.50
N ILE A 262 -33.88 -17.06 -10.17
CA ILE A 262 -32.53 -17.60 -10.35
C ILE A 262 -31.79 -17.93 -9.04
N PHE A 263 -32.15 -17.28 -7.93
CA PHE A 263 -31.57 -17.55 -6.62
C PHE A 263 -32.30 -18.64 -5.84
N CYS A 264 -33.50 -19.02 -6.26
CA CYS A 264 -34.34 -19.99 -5.58
C CYS A 264 -34.16 -21.40 -6.20
N ASP A 265 -33.87 -22.38 -5.36
CA ASP A 265 -33.94 -23.78 -5.78
C ASP A 265 -35.40 -24.21 -5.89
N GLU A 266 -35.89 -24.48 -7.10
CA GLU A 266 -37.27 -24.91 -7.39
C GLU A 266 -37.71 -26.10 -6.54
N ARG A 267 -36.79 -26.97 -6.14
CA ARG A 267 -37.11 -28.16 -5.34
C ARG A 267 -37.43 -27.84 -3.89
N THR A 268 -36.89 -26.75 -3.36
CA THR A 268 -36.97 -26.41 -1.93
C THR A 268 -37.63 -25.05 -1.67
N GLY A 269 -37.80 -24.22 -2.69
CA GLY A 269 -38.28 -22.85 -2.59
C GLY A 269 -37.36 -21.95 -1.76
N LYS A 270 -36.08 -22.33 -1.58
CA LYS A 270 -35.11 -21.62 -0.73
C LYS A 270 -33.97 -21.05 -1.56
N PRO A 271 -33.32 -19.97 -1.08
CA PRO A 271 -32.09 -19.47 -1.69
C PRO A 271 -31.01 -20.55 -1.72
N SER A 272 -30.38 -20.74 -2.87
CA SER A 272 -29.28 -21.69 -3.02
C SER A 272 -28.23 -21.19 -4.03
N LEU A 273 -26.97 -21.45 -3.74
CA LEU A 273 -25.85 -21.12 -4.64
C LEU A 273 -24.99 -22.36 -4.84
N ASP A 274 -24.81 -22.78 -6.10
CA ASP A 274 -23.89 -23.86 -6.46
C ASP A 274 -22.45 -23.35 -6.51
N LEU A 275 -21.88 -23.07 -5.32
CA LEU A 275 -20.56 -22.44 -5.15
C LEU A 275 -19.42 -23.11 -5.96
N PRO A 276 -19.31 -24.45 -6.04
CA PRO A 276 -18.28 -25.10 -6.86
C PRO A 276 -18.38 -24.77 -8.35
N LYS A 277 -19.60 -24.65 -8.88
CA LYS A 277 -19.83 -24.31 -10.29
C LYS A 277 -19.56 -22.83 -10.54
N ILE A 278 -20.02 -21.95 -9.64
CA ILE A 278 -19.72 -20.50 -9.68
C ILE A 278 -18.20 -20.29 -9.67
N PHE A 279 -17.45 -21.03 -8.85
CA PHE A 279 -15.99 -21.00 -8.86
C PHE A 279 -15.42 -21.38 -10.24
N GLY A 280 -15.93 -22.44 -10.89
CA GLY A 280 -15.52 -22.81 -12.25
C GLY A 280 -15.78 -21.71 -13.29
N ILE A 281 -16.94 -21.05 -13.23
CA ILE A 281 -17.27 -19.91 -14.10
C ILE A 281 -16.27 -18.76 -13.90
N HIS A 282 -16.07 -18.33 -12.65
CA HIS A 282 -15.18 -17.21 -12.36
C HIS A 282 -13.72 -17.53 -12.70
N LEU A 283 -13.24 -18.75 -12.39
CA LEU A 283 -11.88 -19.17 -12.73
C LEU A 283 -11.65 -19.22 -14.24
N PHE A 284 -12.63 -19.70 -15.01
CA PHE A 284 -12.56 -19.68 -16.48
C PHE A 284 -12.44 -18.25 -17.01
N LEU A 285 -13.29 -17.33 -16.54
CA LEU A 285 -13.25 -15.92 -16.94
C LEU A 285 -11.94 -15.24 -16.54
N SER A 286 -11.44 -15.50 -15.32
CA SER A 286 -10.13 -15.02 -14.87
C SER A 286 -8.99 -15.57 -15.71
N GLY A 287 -9.07 -16.84 -16.14
CA GLY A 287 -8.10 -17.45 -17.05
C GLY A 287 -8.08 -16.77 -18.42
N VAL A 288 -9.25 -16.51 -19.02
CA VAL A 288 -9.38 -15.78 -20.29
C VAL A 288 -8.81 -14.36 -20.17
N ALA A 289 -9.17 -13.64 -19.11
CA ALA A 289 -8.68 -12.28 -18.88
C ALA A 289 -7.16 -12.24 -18.67
N CYS A 290 -6.60 -13.16 -17.86
CA CYS A 290 -5.17 -13.27 -17.60
C CYS A 290 -4.39 -13.59 -18.88
N PHE A 291 -4.87 -14.57 -19.66
CA PHE A 291 -4.28 -14.92 -20.96
C PHE A 291 -4.30 -13.72 -21.91
N GLY A 292 -5.45 -13.05 -22.05
CA GLY A 292 -5.59 -11.89 -22.93
C GLY A 292 -4.67 -10.73 -22.53
N PHE A 293 -4.57 -10.44 -21.23
CA PHE A 293 -3.65 -9.42 -20.74
C PHE A 293 -2.19 -9.73 -21.10
N GLY A 294 -1.74 -10.97 -20.86
CA GLY A 294 -0.39 -11.40 -21.22
C GLY A 294 -0.14 -11.41 -22.73
N ALA A 295 -1.03 -12.03 -23.49
CA ALA A 295 -0.88 -12.28 -24.93
C ALA A 295 -1.04 -11.02 -25.79
N PHE A 296 -1.82 -10.04 -25.35
CA PHE A 296 -2.15 -8.85 -26.14
C PHE A 296 -1.62 -7.54 -25.55
N HIS A 297 -1.88 -7.28 -24.26
CA HIS A 297 -1.50 -6.01 -23.64
C HIS A 297 0.00 -5.94 -23.36
N VAL A 298 0.55 -6.93 -22.67
CA VAL A 298 1.96 -6.95 -22.23
C VAL A 298 2.92 -7.13 -23.42
N THR A 299 2.59 -8.03 -24.36
CA THR A 299 3.39 -8.27 -25.56
C THR A 299 3.39 -7.11 -26.54
N GLY A 300 2.51 -6.12 -26.36
CA GLY A 300 2.31 -5.03 -27.32
C GLY A 300 1.65 -5.47 -28.63
N LEU A 301 1.14 -6.71 -28.74
CA LEU A 301 0.50 -7.20 -29.96
C LEU A 301 -0.80 -6.45 -30.27
N TYR A 302 -1.57 -6.10 -29.24
CA TYR A 302 -2.79 -5.30 -29.37
C TYR A 302 -2.97 -4.33 -28.18
N GLY A 303 -1.87 -3.99 -27.51
CA GLY A 303 -1.84 -3.02 -26.42
C GLY A 303 -0.51 -2.26 -26.39
N PRO A 304 -0.30 -1.38 -25.41
CA PRO A 304 0.88 -0.51 -25.37
C PRO A 304 2.15 -1.22 -24.87
N GLY A 305 2.04 -2.42 -24.29
CA GLY A 305 3.13 -3.03 -23.51
C GLY A 305 3.13 -2.57 -22.06
N ILE A 306 4.29 -2.65 -21.41
CA ILE A 306 4.48 -2.26 -20.01
C ILE A 306 5.75 -1.41 -19.85
N TRP A 307 5.90 -0.76 -18.70
CA TRP A 307 7.13 -0.04 -18.38
C TRP A 307 8.32 -1.00 -18.22
N VAL A 308 9.43 -0.68 -18.88
CA VAL A 308 10.71 -1.36 -18.73
C VAL A 308 11.82 -0.30 -18.69
N SER A 309 12.90 -0.59 -17.96
CA SER A 309 14.05 0.32 -17.85
C SER A 309 15.37 -0.43 -17.92
N ASP A 310 16.46 0.33 -18.04
CA ASP A 310 17.82 -0.17 -17.85
C ASP A 310 18.09 -0.46 -16.35
N PRO A 311 19.15 -1.22 -16.02
CA PRO A 311 19.47 -1.61 -14.64
C PRO A 311 19.64 -0.45 -13.65
N TYR A 312 19.88 0.77 -14.12
CA TYR A 312 20.10 1.96 -13.31
C TYR A 312 18.94 2.97 -13.38
N GLY A 313 17.82 2.62 -14.04
CA GLY A 313 16.62 3.45 -14.06
C GLY A 313 16.79 4.80 -14.75
N LEU A 314 17.59 4.87 -15.80
CA LEU A 314 17.90 6.14 -16.47
C LEU A 314 16.99 6.39 -17.68
N THR A 315 16.60 5.31 -18.38
CA THR A 315 16.00 5.30 -19.72
C THR A 315 14.67 4.54 -19.78
N GLY A 316 13.91 4.55 -18.69
CA GLY A 316 12.65 3.86 -18.61
C GLY A 316 11.61 4.40 -19.59
N LYS A 317 10.86 3.47 -20.18
CA LYS A 317 9.77 3.75 -21.10
C LYS A 317 8.81 2.58 -21.17
N VAL A 318 7.63 2.85 -21.69
CA VAL A 318 6.67 1.79 -22.06
C VAL A 318 7.17 1.11 -23.33
N GLN A 319 7.20 -0.22 -23.33
CA GLN A 319 7.54 -1.00 -24.52
C GLN A 319 6.83 -2.36 -24.56
N PRO A 320 6.63 -2.91 -25.77
CA PRO A 320 6.28 -4.32 -25.96
C PRO A 320 7.28 -5.26 -25.30
N VAL A 321 6.80 -6.34 -24.68
CA VAL A 321 7.66 -7.32 -23.99
C VAL A 321 7.50 -8.71 -24.59
N ASN A 322 8.58 -9.25 -25.16
CA ASN A 322 8.60 -10.63 -25.64
C ASN A 322 8.62 -11.62 -24.47
N PRO A 323 7.81 -12.70 -24.50
CA PRO A 323 7.78 -13.68 -23.42
C PRO A 323 9.07 -14.49 -23.38
N ALA A 324 9.58 -14.71 -22.16
CA ALA A 324 10.71 -15.58 -21.88
C ALA A 324 10.21 -16.92 -21.29
N TRP A 325 10.58 -18.03 -21.92
CA TRP A 325 10.07 -19.36 -21.58
C TRP A 325 11.10 -20.24 -20.88
N GLY A 326 12.38 -19.84 -20.85
CA GLY A 326 13.43 -20.54 -20.15
C GLY A 326 13.45 -20.23 -18.65
N VAL A 327 14.55 -20.58 -17.99
CA VAL A 327 14.74 -20.37 -16.55
C VAL A 327 14.73 -18.87 -16.20
N GLU A 328 15.21 -18.04 -17.11
CA GLU A 328 15.22 -16.58 -16.99
C GLU A 328 13.80 -15.99 -16.86
N GLY A 329 12.75 -16.69 -17.30
CA GLY A 329 11.37 -16.26 -17.09
C GLY A 329 10.93 -16.25 -15.62
N PHE A 330 11.69 -16.88 -14.72
CA PHE A 330 11.46 -16.86 -13.27
C PHE A 330 12.33 -15.84 -12.54
N ASP A 331 13.24 -15.15 -13.23
CA ASP A 331 13.99 -14.05 -12.65
C ASP A 331 13.05 -12.85 -12.44
N PRO A 332 12.90 -12.34 -11.19
CA PRO A 332 11.99 -11.23 -10.90
C PRO A 332 12.38 -9.92 -11.62
N PHE A 333 13.56 -9.82 -12.22
CA PHE A 333 14.03 -8.65 -12.95
C PHE A 333 13.99 -8.80 -14.49
N VAL A 334 13.58 -9.95 -15.02
CA VAL A 334 13.41 -10.15 -16.47
C VAL A 334 11.93 -9.94 -16.86
N PRO A 335 11.58 -8.85 -17.57
CA PRO A 335 10.17 -8.56 -17.88
C PRO A 335 9.48 -9.64 -18.72
N GLY A 336 10.25 -10.36 -19.55
CA GLY A 336 9.71 -11.46 -20.37
C GLY A 336 9.04 -12.56 -19.55
N GLY A 337 9.44 -12.74 -18.29
CA GLY A 337 8.77 -13.63 -17.33
C GLY A 337 7.35 -13.21 -16.99
N ILE A 338 7.04 -11.92 -17.03
CA ILE A 338 5.68 -11.40 -16.77
C ILE A 338 4.73 -11.84 -17.90
N ALA A 339 5.16 -11.70 -19.15
CA ALA A 339 4.34 -12.09 -20.30
C ALA A 339 4.10 -13.61 -20.32
N SER A 340 5.14 -14.42 -20.16
CA SER A 340 5.01 -15.88 -20.13
C SER A 340 4.19 -16.37 -18.93
N HIS A 341 4.34 -15.75 -17.76
CA HIS A 341 3.50 -16.03 -16.58
C HIS A 341 2.02 -15.84 -16.89
N HIS A 342 1.60 -14.70 -17.43
CA HIS A 342 0.19 -14.41 -17.70
C HIS A 342 -0.39 -15.33 -18.78
N ILE A 343 0.39 -15.63 -19.83
CA ILE A 343 -0.03 -16.56 -20.88
C ILE A 343 -0.22 -17.97 -20.28
N ALA A 344 0.79 -18.51 -19.60
CA ALA A 344 0.74 -19.86 -19.05
C ALA A 344 -0.32 -20.01 -17.94
N ALA A 345 -0.37 -19.09 -16.98
CA ALA A 345 -1.34 -19.10 -15.90
C ALA A 345 -2.77 -18.88 -16.42
N GLY A 346 -2.94 -18.02 -17.44
CA GLY A 346 -4.22 -17.82 -18.11
C GLY A 346 -4.71 -19.09 -18.80
N THR A 347 -3.87 -19.76 -19.58
CA THR A 347 -4.19 -21.06 -20.20
C THR A 347 -4.56 -22.10 -19.16
N LEU A 348 -3.77 -22.23 -18.08
CA LEU A 348 -4.08 -23.16 -16.99
C LEU A 348 -5.40 -22.81 -16.29
N GLY A 349 -5.67 -21.52 -16.06
CA GLY A 349 -6.92 -21.05 -15.46
C GLY A 349 -8.15 -21.40 -16.31
N ILE A 350 -8.04 -21.30 -17.64
CA ILE A 350 -9.09 -21.74 -18.58
C ILE A 350 -9.34 -23.24 -18.42
N LEU A 351 -8.30 -24.07 -18.48
CA LEU A 351 -8.42 -25.52 -18.37
C LEU A 351 -8.97 -25.95 -17.00
N ALA A 352 -8.48 -25.33 -15.92
CA ALA A 352 -8.96 -25.59 -14.57
C ALA A 352 -10.41 -25.11 -14.38
N GLY A 353 -10.79 -23.96 -14.94
CA GLY A 353 -12.17 -23.48 -14.95
C GLY A 353 -13.11 -24.48 -15.63
N LEU A 354 -12.74 -24.98 -16.81
CA LEU A 354 -13.49 -26.02 -17.53
C LEU A 354 -13.58 -27.32 -16.73
N PHE A 355 -12.51 -27.73 -16.06
CA PHE A 355 -12.53 -28.88 -15.16
C PHE A 355 -13.55 -28.69 -14.01
N HIS A 356 -13.54 -27.52 -13.37
CA HIS A 356 -14.47 -27.21 -12.27
C HIS A 356 -15.93 -27.03 -12.72
N LEU A 357 -16.16 -26.71 -13.99
CA LEU A 357 -17.50 -26.75 -14.59
C LEU A 357 -17.96 -28.18 -14.90
N SER A 358 -17.03 -29.06 -15.28
CA SER A 358 -17.32 -30.41 -15.75
C SER A 358 -17.42 -31.44 -14.62
N VAL A 359 -16.73 -31.21 -13.49
CA VAL A 359 -16.55 -32.21 -12.42
C VAL A 359 -17.15 -31.72 -11.11
N ARG A 360 -18.02 -32.53 -10.50
CA ARG A 360 -18.57 -32.27 -9.16
C ARG A 360 -17.53 -32.58 -8.07
N PRO A 361 -17.51 -31.84 -6.95
CA PRO A 361 -16.61 -32.14 -5.85
C PRO A 361 -16.85 -33.55 -5.29
N PRO A 362 -15.78 -34.30 -4.95
CA PRO A 362 -15.90 -35.53 -4.19
C PRO A 362 -16.65 -35.31 -2.87
N GLN A 363 -17.55 -36.22 -2.52
CA GLN A 363 -18.40 -36.10 -1.32
C GLN A 363 -17.58 -35.87 -0.04
N ARG A 364 -16.42 -36.53 0.09
CA ARG A 364 -15.50 -36.36 1.23
C ARG A 364 -15.01 -34.91 1.35
N LEU A 365 -14.63 -34.29 0.24
CA LEU A 365 -14.17 -32.89 0.22
C LEU A 365 -15.33 -31.92 0.46
N TYR A 366 -16.49 -32.18 -0.16
CA TYR A 366 -17.68 -31.36 0.04
C TYR A 366 -18.08 -31.29 1.51
N LYS A 367 -18.09 -32.44 2.19
CA LYS A 367 -18.38 -32.51 3.64
C LYS A 367 -17.25 -31.93 4.48
N GLY A 368 -16.00 -32.32 4.20
CA GLY A 368 -14.83 -31.92 4.98
C GLY A 368 -14.60 -30.40 4.99
N LEU A 369 -14.79 -29.75 3.84
CA LEU A 369 -14.62 -28.30 3.67
C LEU A 369 -15.94 -27.52 3.79
N ARG A 370 -17.06 -28.18 4.17
CA ARG A 370 -18.37 -27.52 4.31
C ARG A 370 -18.76 -26.69 3.08
N MET A 371 -18.58 -27.21 1.87
CA MET A 371 -18.76 -26.47 0.60
C MET A 371 -20.18 -25.93 0.34
N GLY A 372 -21.17 -26.29 1.16
CA GLY A 372 -22.50 -25.67 1.15
C GLY A 372 -22.61 -24.38 1.97
N ASN A 373 -21.56 -23.97 2.68
CA ASN A 373 -21.50 -22.74 3.46
C ASN A 373 -20.61 -21.72 2.73
N ILE A 374 -21.17 -20.57 2.34
CA ILE A 374 -20.41 -19.51 1.66
C ILE A 374 -19.24 -18.96 2.49
N GLU A 375 -19.32 -19.05 3.82
CA GLU A 375 -18.25 -18.59 4.70
C GLU A 375 -16.95 -19.40 4.53
N THR A 376 -17.02 -20.64 4.01
CA THR A 376 -15.80 -21.38 3.65
C THR A 376 -15.05 -20.72 2.49
N VAL A 377 -15.79 -20.15 1.53
CA VAL A 377 -15.23 -19.44 0.38
C VAL A 377 -14.65 -18.11 0.85
N LEU A 378 -15.31 -17.43 1.79
CA LEU A 378 -14.77 -16.22 2.41
C LEU A 378 -13.43 -16.49 3.10
N SER A 379 -13.36 -17.51 3.96
CA SER A 379 -12.13 -17.88 4.67
C SER A 379 -10.99 -18.23 3.70
N SER A 380 -11.23 -19.09 2.70
CA SER A 380 -10.18 -19.47 1.75
C SER A 380 -9.78 -18.33 0.82
N SER A 381 -10.70 -17.43 0.46
CA SER A 381 -10.39 -16.26 -0.36
C SER A 381 -9.55 -15.24 0.40
N ILE A 382 -9.84 -15.00 1.69
CA ILE A 382 -8.99 -14.17 2.56
C ILE A 382 -7.58 -14.75 2.64
N ALA A 383 -7.44 -16.09 2.67
CA ALA A 383 -6.13 -16.74 2.65
C ALA A 383 -5.33 -16.41 1.39
N ALA A 384 -5.96 -16.52 0.22
CA ALA A 384 -5.34 -16.16 -1.05
C ALA A 384 -4.98 -14.65 -1.12
N VAL A 385 -5.84 -13.79 -0.59
CA VAL A 385 -5.62 -12.33 -0.58
C VAL A 385 -4.44 -11.93 0.30
N PHE A 386 -4.33 -12.46 1.53
CA PHE A 386 -3.18 -12.10 2.38
C PHE A 386 -1.87 -12.65 1.84
N PHE A 387 -1.89 -13.83 1.19
CA PHE A 387 -0.72 -14.36 0.50
C PHE A 387 -0.26 -13.42 -0.61
N ALA A 388 -1.18 -12.98 -1.48
CA ALA A 388 -0.87 -12.02 -2.53
C ALA A 388 -0.37 -10.68 -1.95
N ALA A 389 -0.96 -10.20 -0.85
CA ALA A 389 -0.54 -8.97 -0.17
C ALA A 389 0.90 -9.05 0.35
N PHE A 390 1.33 -10.18 0.94
CA PHE A 390 2.72 -10.38 1.34
C PHE A 390 3.68 -10.42 0.13
N VAL A 391 3.29 -11.07 -0.97
CA VAL A 391 4.10 -11.13 -2.19
C VAL A 391 4.32 -9.74 -2.79
N VAL A 392 3.27 -8.91 -2.89
CA VAL A 392 3.39 -7.55 -3.44
C VAL A 392 4.14 -6.61 -2.49
N ALA A 393 4.01 -6.78 -1.18
CA ALA A 393 4.83 -6.04 -0.21
C ALA A 393 6.32 -6.39 -0.36
N GLY A 394 6.65 -7.67 -0.49
CA GLY A 394 8.02 -8.15 -0.70
C GLY A 394 8.62 -7.61 -2.00
N THR A 395 7.94 -7.84 -3.12
CA THR A 395 8.41 -7.38 -4.45
C THR A 395 8.54 -5.86 -4.53
N MET A 396 7.64 -5.09 -3.89
CA MET A 396 7.80 -3.64 -3.77
C MET A 396 9.01 -3.26 -2.93
N TRP A 397 9.31 -3.95 -1.83
CA TRP A 397 10.44 -3.59 -0.98
C TRP A 397 11.80 -3.95 -1.59
N TYR A 398 11.92 -5.16 -2.16
CA TYR A 398 13.16 -5.67 -2.75
C TYR A 398 13.40 -5.15 -4.17
N GLY A 399 12.34 -4.77 -4.87
CA GLY A 399 12.39 -4.45 -6.30
C GLY A 399 12.14 -5.68 -7.18
N SER A 400 11.56 -5.41 -8.35
CA SER A 400 11.32 -6.36 -9.43
C SER A 400 11.07 -5.58 -10.73
N ALA A 401 10.93 -6.29 -11.85
CA ALA A 401 10.51 -5.72 -13.13
C ALA A 401 9.15 -5.00 -13.06
N THR A 402 8.28 -5.31 -12.08
CA THR A 402 6.96 -4.67 -11.91
C THR A 402 6.97 -3.48 -10.97
N THR A 403 8.09 -3.20 -10.29
CA THR A 403 8.26 -2.07 -9.37
C THR A 403 9.51 -1.24 -9.73
N PRO A 404 9.59 -0.70 -10.95
CA PRO A 404 10.75 0.05 -11.44
C PRO A 404 11.04 1.29 -10.60
N ILE A 405 12.32 1.63 -10.45
CA ILE A 405 12.77 2.71 -9.57
C ILE A 405 12.37 4.12 -10.06
N GLU A 406 12.11 4.28 -11.35
CA GLU A 406 11.64 5.55 -11.93
C GLU A 406 10.19 5.86 -11.56
N LEU A 407 9.40 4.84 -11.22
CA LEU A 407 8.00 5.01 -10.83
C LEU A 407 7.82 5.04 -9.30
N PHE A 408 8.63 4.28 -8.55
CA PHE A 408 8.45 4.10 -7.11
C PHE A 408 9.61 4.60 -6.24
N GLY A 409 10.69 5.10 -6.86
CA GLY A 409 11.95 5.44 -6.19
C GLY A 409 12.89 4.23 -6.01
N PRO A 410 14.16 4.47 -5.65
CA PRO A 410 15.14 3.41 -5.43
C PRO A 410 14.79 2.53 -4.20
N THR A 411 15.51 1.43 -4.02
CA THR A 411 15.39 0.56 -2.84
C THR A 411 16.48 0.88 -1.82
N ARG A 412 16.25 0.51 -0.55
CA ARG A 412 17.28 0.66 0.48
C ARG A 412 18.54 -0.16 0.20
N TYR A 413 18.39 -1.29 -0.49
CA TYR A 413 19.49 -2.22 -0.76
C TYR A 413 20.49 -1.62 -1.75
N GLN A 414 20.02 -0.77 -2.67
CA GLN A 414 20.89 -0.03 -3.58
C GLN A 414 21.78 0.97 -2.83
N TRP A 415 21.29 1.60 -1.76
CA TRP A 415 22.12 2.41 -0.87
C TRP A 415 23.08 1.57 -0.03
N ASP A 416 22.55 0.53 0.64
CA ASP A 416 23.33 -0.30 1.57
C ASP A 416 24.53 -0.98 0.90
N GLN A 417 24.43 -1.28 -0.39
CA GLN A 417 25.47 -1.93 -1.19
C GLN A 417 26.30 -0.96 -2.06
N GLY A 418 26.00 0.35 -2.03
CA GLY A 418 26.65 1.34 -2.88
C GLY A 418 26.44 1.08 -4.38
N TYR A 419 25.26 0.62 -4.79
CA TYR A 419 24.95 0.20 -6.16
C TYR A 419 25.19 1.32 -7.19
N PHE A 420 24.61 2.49 -6.96
CA PHE A 420 24.77 3.64 -7.86
C PHE A 420 26.18 4.23 -7.76
N GLN A 421 26.72 4.34 -6.54
CA GLN A 421 28.10 4.75 -6.30
C GLN A 421 29.08 3.94 -7.16
N GLN A 422 29.00 2.60 -7.13
CA GLN A 422 29.89 1.72 -7.90
C GLN A 422 29.79 1.98 -9.41
N GLU A 423 28.60 2.16 -9.95
CA GLU A 423 28.42 2.47 -11.38
C GLU A 423 28.99 3.85 -11.75
N ILE A 424 28.80 4.86 -10.88
CA ILE A 424 29.38 6.19 -11.06
C ILE A 424 30.91 6.07 -11.12
N TYR A 425 31.54 5.44 -10.12
CA TYR A 425 33.00 5.24 -10.12
C TYR A 425 33.50 4.44 -11.32
N ARG A 426 32.75 3.43 -11.79
CA ARG A 426 33.08 2.67 -12.98
C ARG A 426 33.09 3.56 -14.24
N ARG A 427 32.08 4.42 -14.41
CA ARG A 427 32.00 5.37 -15.54
C ARG A 427 33.10 6.41 -15.50
N VAL A 428 33.36 7.00 -14.33
CA VAL A 428 34.45 7.97 -14.15
C VAL A 428 35.80 7.33 -14.44
N SER A 429 36.07 6.14 -13.88
CA SER A 429 37.33 5.41 -14.10
C SER A 429 37.56 5.08 -15.58
N ALA A 430 36.50 4.72 -16.31
CA ALA A 430 36.59 4.51 -17.75
C ALA A 430 36.94 5.80 -18.51
N GLY A 431 36.32 6.93 -18.16
CA GLY A 431 36.66 8.22 -18.73
C GLY A 431 38.11 8.63 -18.46
N LEU A 432 38.61 8.41 -17.25
CA LEU A 432 40.00 8.67 -16.89
C LEU A 432 40.98 7.76 -17.65
N ALA A 433 40.63 6.47 -17.85
CA ALA A 433 41.42 5.55 -18.66
C ALA A 433 41.49 5.96 -20.15
N GLU A 434 40.49 6.71 -20.64
CA GLU A 434 40.47 7.35 -21.95
C GLU A 434 41.22 8.70 -21.99
N ASN A 435 42.04 8.99 -20.96
CA ASN A 435 42.80 10.23 -20.79
C ASN A 435 41.94 11.50 -20.66
N GLN A 436 40.71 11.38 -20.17
CA GLN A 436 39.91 12.54 -19.82
C GLN A 436 40.40 13.13 -18.49
N SER A 437 40.28 14.44 -18.33
CA SER A 437 40.49 15.07 -17.03
C SER A 437 39.40 14.66 -16.03
N LEU A 438 39.66 14.84 -14.73
CA LEU A 438 38.66 14.60 -13.67
C LEU A 438 37.37 15.41 -13.94
N SER A 439 37.52 16.68 -14.30
CA SER A 439 36.39 17.56 -14.60
C SER A 439 35.54 17.02 -15.76
N GLU A 440 36.17 16.60 -16.85
CA GLU A 440 35.46 16.01 -18.01
C GLU A 440 34.78 14.68 -17.66
N ALA A 441 35.47 13.80 -16.93
CA ALA A 441 34.93 12.49 -16.56
C ALA A 441 33.70 12.62 -15.63
N TRP A 442 33.77 13.49 -14.62
CA TRP A 442 32.65 13.76 -13.72
C TRP A 442 31.51 14.53 -14.39
N SER A 443 31.80 15.44 -15.33
CA SER A 443 30.79 16.17 -16.09
C SER A 443 29.96 15.28 -17.03
N LYS A 444 30.43 14.06 -17.33
CA LYS A 444 29.68 13.06 -18.12
C LYS A 444 28.72 12.20 -17.28
N ILE A 445 28.73 12.33 -15.96
CA ILE A 445 27.81 11.60 -15.09
C ILE A 445 26.41 12.23 -15.17
N PRO A 446 25.36 11.47 -15.52
CA PRO A 446 24.01 12.02 -15.55
C PRO A 446 23.54 12.42 -14.15
N GLU A 447 22.90 13.59 -14.03
CA GLU A 447 22.36 14.06 -12.74
C GLU A 447 21.36 13.06 -12.14
N LYS A 448 20.53 12.42 -12.98
CA LYS A 448 19.60 11.35 -12.55
C LYS A 448 20.32 10.21 -11.83
N LEU A 449 21.50 9.81 -12.32
CA LEU A 449 22.30 8.75 -11.73
C LEU A 449 22.91 9.19 -10.39
N ALA A 450 23.45 10.41 -10.35
CA ALA A 450 23.97 11.00 -9.11
C ALA A 450 22.85 11.15 -8.06
N PHE A 451 21.63 11.49 -8.48
CA PHE A 451 20.50 11.70 -7.57
C PHE A 451 20.00 10.40 -6.95
N TYR A 452 20.13 9.27 -7.65
CA TYR A 452 19.90 7.97 -7.02
C TYR A 452 20.95 7.63 -5.95
N ASP A 453 22.16 8.17 -6.04
CA ASP A 453 23.25 7.98 -5.06
C ASP A 453 23.20 8.98 -3.89
N TYR A 454 21.99 9.36 -3.47
CA TYR A 454 21.71 10.25 -2.36
C TYR A 454 20.74 9.60 -1.37
N ILE A 455 21.11 9.57 -0.08
CA ILE A 455 20.36 8.85 0.96
C ILE A 455 18.96 9.44 1.21
N GLY A 456 18.71 10.71 0.85
CA GLY A 456 17.37 11.28 0.97
C GLY A 456 16.35 10.59 0.08
N ASN A 457 16.81 9.87 -0.95
CA ASN A 457 15.97 9.05 -1.82
C ASN A 457 15.80 7.60 -1.33
N ASN A 458 16.49 7.19 -0.26
CA ASN A 458 16.35 5.87 0.34
C ASN A 458 14.99 5.76 1.09
N PRO A 459 14.10 4.81 0.73
CA PRO A 459 12.78 4.68 1.36
C PRO A 459 12.84 4.31 2.85
N ALA A 460 13.99 3.86 3.35
CA ALA A 460 14.18 3.49 4.75
C ALA A 460 14.62 4.65 5.67
N LYS A 461 14.53 5.91 5.21
CA LYS A 461 14.83 7.13 6.01
C LYS A 461 13.61 7.92 6.49
N GLY A 462 12.41 7.46 6.15
CA GLY A 462 11.16 8.10 6.57
C GLY A 462 10.81 7.90 8.05
N GLY A 463 9.61 8.35 8.43
CA GLY A 463 9.04 8.09 9.76
C GLY A 463 7.52 8.03 9.68
N LEU A 464 6.88 7.25 10.56
CA LEU A 464 5.45 6.94 10.46
C LEU A 464 4.53 8.18 10.42
N PHE A 465 4.82 9.18 11.26
CA PHE A 465 4.04 10.42 11.33
C PHE A 465 4.62 11.55 10.48
N ARG A 466 5.69 11.27 9.73
CA ARG A 466 6.27 12.22 8.82
C ARG A 466 5.49 12.13 7.50
N ALA A 467 4.34 12.79 7.45
CA ALA A 467 3.45 12.79 6.29
C ALA A 467 3.97 13.66 5.13
N GLY A 468 3.38 13.46 3.95
CA GLY A 468 3.61 14.24 2.74
C GLY A 468 4.66 13.65 1.80
N SER A 469 4.98 14.42 0.76
CA SER A 469 6.00 14.10 -0.24
C SER A 469 7.42 14.12 0.34
N MET A 470 8.38 13.57 -0.40
CA MET A 470 9.80 13.66 -0.04
C MET A 470 10.28 15.11 -0.07
N ASP A 471 9.73 15.93 -0.96
CA ASP A 471 10.07 17.36 -1.10
C ASP A 471 9.64 18.19 0.12
N ASN A 472 8.58 17.80 0.83
CA ASN A 472 8.22 18.41 2.12
C ASN A 472 9.27 18.15 3.22
N GLY A 473 10.11 17.15 3.01
CA GLY A 473 11.23 16.79 3.88
C GLY A 473 12.46 17.65 3.59
N ASP A 474 13.28 17.23 2.64
CA ASP A 474 14.58 17.84 2.36
C ASP A 474 14.52 19.03 1.39
N GLY A 475 13.52 19.10 0.51
CA GLY A 475 13.31 20.17 -0.47
C GLY A 475 13.17 19.62 -1.89
N ILE A 476 12.77 20.49 -2.82
CA ILE A 476 12.76 20.17 -4.26
C ILE A 476 14.21 20.26 -4.76
N ALA A 477 14.69 19.22 -5.43
CA ALA A 477 16.05 19.23 -5.96
C ALA A 477 16.17 20.12 -7.20
N VAL A 478 17.18 20.98 -7.23
CA VAL A 478 17.36 22.02 -8.27
C VAL A 478 18.49 21.67 -9.24
N GLY A 479 19.62 21.18 -8.71
CA GLY A 479 20.79 20.85 -9.51
C GLY A 479 21.84 20.08 -8.73
N TRP A 480 22.67 19.33 -9.44
CA TRP A 480 23.80 18.62 -8.82
C TRP A 480 24.97 19.58 -8.61
N LEU A 481 25.52 19.64 -7.40
CA LEU A 481 26.64 20.52 -7.08
C LEU A 481 27.99 20.01 -7.60
N GLY A 482 28.03 18.78 -8.10
CA GLY A 482 29.26 18.10 -8.49
C GLY A 482 29.80 17.17 -7.40
N HIS A 483 30.75 16.33 -7.78
CA HIS A 483 31.38 15.39 -6.86
C HIS A 483 32.48 16.06 -6.04
N PRO A 484 32.41 16.05 -4.70
CA PRO A 484 33.44 16.62 -3.84
C PRO A 484 34.61 15.63 -3.63
N ILE A 485 35.82 16.04 -3.97
CA ILE A 485 37.06 15.36 -3.60
C ILE A 485 37.71 16.10 -2.44
N PHE A 486 37.87 15.41 -1.30
CA PHE A 486 38.55 15.96 -0.13
C PHE A 486 40.03 15.60 -0.16
N ARG A 487 40.91 16.54 0.19
CA ARG A 487 42.35 16.30 0.30
C ARG A 487 42.89 16.87 1.61
N ASP A 488 43.88 16.21 2.21
CA ASP A 488 44.63 16.82 3.30
C ASP A 488 45.77 17.72 2.79
N LYS A 489 46.51 18.33 3.73
CA LYS A 489 47.69 19.16 3.43
C LYS A 489 48.80 18.42 2.68
N GLU A 490 48.83 17.08 2.71
CA GLU A 490 49.77 16.23 1.98
C GLU A 490 49.28 15.91 0.56
N GLY A 491 48.07 16.37 0.20
CA GLY A 491 47.44 16.13 -1.09
C GLY A 491 46.77 14.77 -1.21
N ARG A 492 46.72 13.97 -0.13
CA ARG A 492 46.12 12.63 -0.13
C ARG A 492 44.61 12.76 -0.19
N GLU A 493 43.98 11.98 -1.07
CA GLU A 493 42.53 11.94 -1.19
C GLU A 493 41.89 11.28 0.05
N LEU A 494 40.80 11.89 0.52
CA LEU A 494 40.05 11.46 1.68
C LEU A 494 38.59 11.19 1.32
N PHE A 495 38.01 10.17 1.93
CA PHE A 495 36.64 9.72 1.73
C PHE A 495 35.81 9.94 2.98
N VAL A 496 34.66 10.58 2.84
CA VAL A 496 33.71 10.73 3.93
C VAL A 496 32.97 9.40 4.15
N ARG A 497 32.96 8.90 5.39
CA ARG A 497 32.18 7.72 5.74
C ARG A 497 30.68 8.04 5.61
N ARG A 498 30.00 7.37 4.67
CA ARG A 498 28.55 7.53 4.44
C ARG A 498 27.70 7.08 5.63
N MET A 499 26.55 7.71 5.80
CA MET A 499 25.54 7.37 6.82
C MET A 499 24.88 6.01 6.52
N PRO A 500 24.96 5.02 7.42
CA PRO A 500 24.19 3.79 7.27
C PRO A 500 22.70 4.03 7.49
N THR A 501 21.85 3.19 6.88
CA THR A 501 20.38 3.34 6.92
C THR A 501 19.80 3.51 8.34
N PHE A 502 20.32 2.75 9.33
CA PHE A 502 19.80 2.74 10.71
C PHE A 502 19.97 4.06 11.48
N PHE A 503 20.93 4.91 11.11
CA PHE A 503 21.29 6.08 11.91
C PHE A 503 20.45 7.30 11.53
N GLU A 504 19.81 7.95 12.50
CA GLU A 504 19.19 9.27 12.30
C GLU A 504 20.25 10.40 12.28
N THR A 505 21.29 10.27 13.10
CA THR A 505 22.45 11.16 13.14
C THR A 505 23.72 10.33 13.04
N PHE A 506 24.73 10.83 12.33
CA PHE A 506 25.99 10.10 12.12
C PHE A 506 27.19 11.08 12.21
N PRO A 507 28.35 10.69 12.77
CA PRO A 507 29.51 11.58 12.86
C PRO A 507 30.22 11.74 11.52
N VAL A 508 30.87 12.89 11.32
CA VAL A 508 31.69 13.14 10.12
C VAL A 508 33.10 12.62 10.39
N VAL A 509 33.48 11.58 9.66
CA VAL A 509 34.80 10.96 9.69
C VAL A 509 35.29 10.80 8.26
N LEU A 510 36.53 11.22 8.01
CA LEU A 510 37.23 11.12 6.74
C LEU A 510 38.35 10.10 6.87
N VAL A 511 38.39 9.15 5.93
CA VAL A 511 39.38 8.09 5.84
C VAL A 511 40.19 8.20 4.57
N ASP A 512 41.41 7.69 4.53
CA ASP A 512 42.14 7.52 3.27
C ASP A 512 41.71 6.24 2.51
N GLY A 513 42.37 5.94 1.40
CA GLY A 513 42.09 4.76 0.58
C GLY A 513 42.28 3.41 1.29
N ASP A 514 43.01 3.38 2.41
CA ASP A 514 43.23 2.18 3.22
C ASP A 514 42.24 2.09 4.40
N GLY A 515 41.31 3.05 4.52
CA GLY A 515 40.34 3.12 5.61
C GLY A 515 40.90 3.68 6.92
N ILE A 516 42.10 4.27 6.91
CA ILE A 516 42.70 4.88 8.10
C ILE A 516 42.09 6.26 8.31
N VAL A 517 41.66 6.56 9.54
CA VAL A 517 41.09 7.87 9.90
C VAL A 517 42.15 8.96 9.76
N ARG A 518 41.84 10.00 8.97
CA ARG A 518 42.73 11.14 8.72
C ARG A 518 42.16 12.46 9.16
N ALA A 519 40.84 12.65 9.12
CA ALA A 519 40.20 13.85 9.64
C ALA A 519 38.80 13.56 10.21
N ASP A 520 38.34 14.41 11.12
CA ASP A 520 37.00 14.34 11.71
C ASP A 520 36.44 15.74 12.07
N VAL A 521 35.17 15.76 12.45
CA VAL A 521 34.58 16.91 13.15
C VAL A 521 34.42 16.53 14.62
N PRO A 522 35.39 16.89 15.48
CA PRO A 522 35.43 16.39 16.84
C PRO A 522 34.31 16.99 17.69
N PHE A 523 33.68 16.14 18.51
CA PHE A 523 32.67 16.59 19.48
C PHE A 523 33.32 17.41 20.61
N ARG A 524 34.34 16.85 21.27
CA ARG A 524 35.18 17.57 22.26
C ARG A 524 36.43 18.08 21.58
N ARG A 525 36.70 19.39 21.71
CA ARG A 525 37.84 20.04 21.05
C ARG A 525 39.15 20.02 21.85
N ALA A 526 39.09 19.73 23.15
CA ALA A 526 40.24 19.87 24.06
C ALA A 526 41.47 19.02 23.68
N GLU A 527 41.23 17.82 23.14
CA GLU A 527 42.28 16.86 22.74
C GLU A 527 42.12 16.46 21.26
N SER A 528 41.53 17.35 20.46
CA SER A 528 41.38 17.10 19.02
C SER A 528 42.75 16.90 18.37
N LYS A 529 42.88 15.86 17.56
CA LYS A 529 44.08 15.55 16.76
C LYS A 529 43.81 15.50 15.26
N TYR A 530 42.54 15.37 14.88
CA TYR A 530 42.11 15.10 13.51
C TYR A 530 41.16 16.20 12.98
N SER A 531 41.10 17.37 13.62
CA SER A 531 40.18 18.40 13.13
C SER A 531 40.58 18.88 11.73
N VAL A 532 39.57 19.29 10.95
CA VAL A 532 39.76 19.89 9.63
C VAL A 532 40.81 21.00 9.64
N GLU A 533 40.84 21.83 10.69
CA GLU A 533 41.82 22.91 10.86
C GLU A 533 43.25 22.40 11.07
N GLN A 534 43.45 21.34 11.88
CA GLN A 534 44.76 20.79 12.20
C GLN A 534 45.36 19.99 11.02
N VAL A 535 44.50 19.26 10.32
CA VAL A 535 44.87 18.41 9.18
C VAL A 535 45.03 19.24 7.90
N GLY A 536 44.36 20.41 7.82
CA GLY A 536 44.38 21.28 6.66
C GLY A 536 43.60 20.69 5.48
N VAL A 537 42.39 20.17 5.75
CA VAL A 537 41.57 19.53 4.72
C VAL A 537 40.98 20.59 3.79
N THR A 538 41.07 20.35 2.48
CA THR A 538 40.42 21.11 1.42
C THR A 538 39.38 20.25 0.71
N VAL A 539 38.46 20.88 -0.02
CA VAL A 539 37.53 20.20 -0.92
C VAL A 539 37.55 20.86 -2.29
N GLU A 540 37.54 20.06 -3.34
CA GLU A 540 37.46 20.49 -4.73
C GLU A 540 36.33 19.74 -5.43
N PHE A 541 35.52 20.44 -6.23
CA PHE A 541 34.36 19.88 -6.91
C PHE A 541 34.65 19.59 -8.38
N TYR A 542 34.13 18.47 -8.88
CA TYR A 542 34.21 18.07 -10.28
C TYR A 542 32.83 17.71 -10.84
N GLY A 543 32.51 18.22 -12.03
CA GLY A 543 31.15 18.15 -12.58
C GLY A 543 30.17 19.05 -11.83
N GLY A 544 28.92 19.06 -12.29
CA GLY A 544 27.84 19.85 -11.68
C GLY A 544 28.10 21.36 -11.65
N GLU A 545 27.36 22.06 -10.79
CA GLU A 545 27.38 23.53 -10.69
C GLU A 545 28.71 24.09 -10.16
N LEU A 546 29.37 23.39 -9.21
CA LEU A 546 30.60 23.86 -8.58
C LEU A 546 31.87 23.33 -9.26
N ASN A 547 31.78 22.87 -10.51
CA ASN A 547 32.91 22.29 -11.23
C ASN A 547 34.15 23.20 -11.22
N GLY A 548 35.29 22.66 -10.76
CA GLY A 548 36.57 23.38 -10.68
C GLY A 548 36.67 24.37 -9.51
N VAL A 549 35.68 24.41 -8.61
CA VAL A 549 35.72 25.26 -7.42
C VAL A 549 36.38 24.52 -6.25
N SER A 550 37.32 25.18 -5.59
CA SER A 550 38.01 24.66 -4.41
C SER A 550 37.77 25.55 -3.19
N TYR A 551 37.56 24.92 -2.03
CA TYR A 551 37.40 25.58 -0.74
C TYR A 551 38.45 25.06 0.26
N SER A 552 39.04 25.99 0.99
CA SER A 552 40.01 25.71 2.07
C SER A 552 39.57 26.26 3.43
N ASP A 553 38.51 27.07 3.47
CA ASP A 553 38.00 27.58 4.73
C ASP A 553 37.36 26.42 5.54
N PRO A 554 37.80 26.18 6.79
CA PRO A 554 37.34 25.00 7.54
C PRO A 554 35.83 24.95 7.73
N ALA A 555 35.14 26.10 7.81
CA ALA A 555 33.71 26.16 7.98
C ALA A 555 32.95 25.55 6.78
N THR A 556 33.33 25.92 5.57
CA THR A 556 32.74 25.42 4.32
C THR A 556 33.16 23.98 4.03
N VAL A 557 34.43 23.63 4.26
CA VAL A 557 34.89 22.23 4.13
C VAL A 557 34.07 21.31 5.04
N LYS A 558 33.87 21.69 6.31
CA LYS A 558 33.02 20.93 7.25
C LYS A 558 31.55 20.89 6.81
N LYS A 559 31.04 21.97 6.19
CA LYS A 559 29.67 22.01 5.63
C LYS A 559 29.51 20.96 4.54
N TYR A 560 30.41 20.91 3.56
CA TYR A 560 30.31 19.92 2.48
C TYR A 560 30.64 18.50 2.95
N ALA A 561 31.55 18.31 3.90
CA ALA A 561 31.79 16.99 4.50
C ALA A 561 30.53 16.43 5.19
N ARG A 562 29.75 17.27 5.90
CA ARG A 562 28.44 16.85 6.46
C ARG A 562 27.43 16.46 5.38
N ARG A 563 27.47 17.10 4.21
CA ARG A 563 26.57 16.77 3.10
C ARG A 563 27.01 15.51 2.36
N ALA A 564 28.30 15.35 2.11
CA ALA A 564 28.89 14.16 1.47
C ALA A 564 28.65 12.88 2.28
N GLN A 565 28.45 13.00 3.60
CA GLN A 565 28.00 11.89 4.44
C GLN A 565 26.67 11.27 3.97
N LEU A 566 25.83 12.05 3.29
CA LEU A 566 24.53 11.66 2.77
C LEU A 566 24.61 11.11 1.33
N GLY A 567 25.81 11.03 0.73
CA GLY A 567 26.01 10.66 -0.67
C GLY A 567 26.32 11.88 -1.54
N GLU A 568 25.85 11.86 -2.79
CA GLU A 568 25.99 12.99 -3.71
C GLU A 568 25.26 14.25 -3.22
N ILE A 569 25.74 15.43 -3.64
CA ILE A 569 25.30 16.72 -3.10
C ILE A 569 24.47 17.50 -4.11
N PHE A 570 23.28 17.92 -3.70
CA PHE A 570 22.33 18.67 -4.54
C PHE A 570 22.02 20.05 -3.98
N GLU A 571 21.66 21.02 -4.81
CA GLU A 571 20.92 22.18 -4.35
C GLU A 571 19.46 21.81 -4.09
N LEU A 572 18.88 22.31 -2.99
CA LEU A 572 17.50 22.01 -2.60
C LEU A 572 16.73 23.30 -2.33
N ASP A 573 15.65 23.53 -3.07
CA ASP A 573 14.67 24.57 -2.78
C ASP A 573 13.76 24.10 -1.64
N ARG A 574 13.89 24.78 -0.49
CA ARG A 574 13.08 24.53 0.71
C ARG A 574 12.01 25.60 0.92
N ALA A 575 12.04 26.69 0.15
CA ALA A 575 11.14 27.82 0.32
C ALA A 575 9.76 27.52 -0.26
N THR A 576 9.71 26.90 -1.44
CA THR A 576 8.45 26.60 -2.16
C THR A 576 7.53 25.71 -1.33
N SER A 577 8.02 24.58 -0.83
CA SER A 577 7.24 23.61 -0.04
C SER A 577 7.33 23.81 1.47
N LYS A 578 8.03 24.86 1.94
CA LYS A 578 8.33 25.10 3.37
C LYS A 578 8.94 23.87 4.06
N SER A 579 9.90 23.24 3.38
CA SER A 579 10.44 21.93 3.75
C SER A 579 11.15 21.97 5.10
N ASN A 580 10.81 21.03 5.99
CA ASN A 580 11.25 21.03 7.38
C ASN A 580 12.67 20.50 7.61
N GLY A 581 13.32 19.96 6.58
CA GLY A 581 14.68 19.41 6.63
C GLY A 581 14.76 18.00 7.24
N VAL A 582 13.64 17.27 7.30
CA VAL A 582 13.58 15.91 7.87
C VAL A 582 13.08 14.92 6.82
N PHE A 583 13.83 13.84 6.60
CA PHE A 583 13.52 12.85 5.57
C PHE A 583 12.13 12.21 5.71
N ARG A 584 11.55 11.91 4.54
CA ARG A 584 10.29 11.16 4.36
C ARG A 584 10.56 9.88 3.58
N SER A 585 9.58 8.97 3.56
CA SER A 585 9.63 7.77 2.72
C SER A 585 9.01 8.05 1.34
N SER A 586 9.40 7.27 0.34
CA SER A 586 8.77 7.26 -0.98
C SER A 586 7.49 6.41 -1.00
N PRO A 587 6.72 6.44 -2.11
CA PRO A 587 5.58 5.54 -2.35
C PRO A 587 5.93 4.05 -2.18
N ARG A 588 7.17 3.64 -2.48
CA ARG A 588 7.66 2.26 -2.25
C ARG A 588 7.52 1.86 -0.77
N GLY A 589 7.94 2.72 0.14
CA GLY A 589 7.85 2.44 1.59
C GLY A 589 6.42 2.47 2.09
N TRP A 590 5.61 3.44 1.66
CA TRP A 590 4.19 3.52 2.02
C TRP A 590 3.37 2.33 1.54
N PHE A 591 3.57 1.91 0.27
CA PHE A 591 2.95 0.73 -0.29
C PHE A 591 3.31 -0.52 0.51
N THR A 592 4.61 -0.71 0.78
CA THR A 592 5.12 -1.87 1.51
C THR A 592 4.50 -1.96 2.91
N PHE A 593 4.51 -0.84 3.66
CA PHE A 593 3.95 -0.77 5.01
C PHE A 593 2.46 -1.09 5.04
N GLY A 594 1.67 -0.47 4.14
CA GLY A 594 0.22 -0.69 4.08
C GLY A 594 -0.12 -2.15 3.77
N HIS A 595 0.49 -2.73 2.74
CA HIS A 595 0.17 -4.09 2.31
C HIS A 595 0.66 -5.15 3.30
N ALA A 596 1.82 -4.97 3.93
CA ALA A 596 2.29 -5.88 4.97
C ALA A 596 1.36 -5.87 6.20
N SER A 597 0.91 -4.68 6.61
CA SER A 597 -0.03 -4.53 7.73
C SER A 597 -1.38 -5.17 7.42
N TYR A 598 -1.92 -4.95 6.22
CA TYR A 598 -3.18 -5.56 5.79
C TYR A 598 -3.09 -7.07 5.64
N ALA A 599 -1.98 -7.60 5.14
CA ALA A 599 -1.76 -9.04 5.07
C ALA A 599 -1.86 -9.69 6.46
N LEU A 600 -1.27 -9.06 7.48
CA LEU A 600 -1.33 -9.55 8.86
C LEU A 600 -2.75 -9.48 9.44
N LEU A 601 -3.51 -8.42 9.16
CA LEU A 601 -4.90 -8.31 9.59
C LEU A 601 -5.81 -9.34 8.89
N PHE A 602 -5.60 -9.56 7.59
CA PHE A 602 -6.33 -10.57 6.83
C PHE A 602 -5.99 -11.99 7.26
N PHE A 603 -4.77 -12.25 7.71
CA PHE A 603 -4.44 -13.53 8.35
C PHE A 603 -5.37 -13.80 9.55
N PHE A 604 -5.59 -12.82 10.42
CA PHE A 604 -6.56 -12.97 11.52
C PHE A 604 -7.98 -13.21 11.00
N GLY A 605 -8.41 -12.46 9.97
CA GLY A 605 -9.71 -12.66 9.33
C GLY A 605 -9.90 -14.07 8.77
N HIS A 606 -8.86 -14.65 8.17
CA HIS A 606 -8.88 -16.03 7.67
C HIS A 606 -9.12 -17.04 8.81
N ILE A 607 -8.35 -16.93 9.90
CA ILE A 607 -8.48 -17.82 11.07
C ILE A 607 -9.87 -17.69 11.70
N TRP A 608 -10.37 -16.46 11.86
CA TRP A 608 -11.69 -16.18 12.39
C TRP A 608 -12.81 -16.85 11.56
N HIS A 609 -12.86 -16.58 10.25
CA HIS A 609 -13.90 -17.13 9.37
C HIS A 609 -13.72 -18.63 9.13
N GLY A 610 -12.49 -19.15 9.19
CA GLY A 610 -12.21 -20.58 9.11
C GLY A 610 -12.77 -21.33 10.31
N ALA A 611 -12.49 -20.84 11.52
CA ALA A 611 -13.07 -21.38 12.75
C ALA A 611 -14.60 -21.32 12.73
N ARG A 612 -15.18 -20.16 12.36
CA ARG A 612 -16.63 -19.98 12.28
C ARG A 612 -17.30 -20.90 11.25
N THR A 613 -16.61 -21.22 10.15
CA THR A 613 -17.09 -22.18 9.15
C THR A 613 -17.13 -23.61 9.71
N LEU A 614 -16.06 -24.04 10.38
CA LEU A 614 -15.91 -25.41 10.85
C LEU A 614 -16.75 -25.70 12.11
N PHE A 615 -16.82 -24.74 13.03
CA PHE A 615 -17.52 -24.80 14.32
C PHE A 615 -18.87 -24.06 14.29
N ARG A 616 -19.54 -24.05 13.14
CA ARG A 616 -20.84 -23.39 12.97
C ARG A 616 -21.92 -23.96 13.89
N ASP A 617 -21.88 -25.27 14.10
CA ASP A 617 -22.79 -26.04 14.95
C ASP A 617 -22.72 -25.63 16.43
N VAL A 618 -21.55 -25.26 16.92
CA VAL A 618 -21.32 -24.85 18.31
C VAL A 618 -21.12 -23.33 18.48
N PHE A 619 -21.39 -22.53 17.45
CA PHE A 619 -21.17 -21.08 17.49
C PHE A 619 -22.03 -20.36 18.56
N ALA A 620 -23.17 -20.97 18.93
CA ALA A 620 -24.07 -20.48 19.98
C ALA A 620 -23.73 -21.05 21.38
N GLY A 621 -22.78 -21.98 21.48
CA GLY A 621 -22.53 -22.75 22.70
C GLY A 621 -22.42 -24.24 22.38
N ILE A 622 -21.85 -25.00 23.31
CA ILE A 622 -21.79 -26.46 23.24
C ILE A 622 -23.14 -27.09 23.60
N ASP A 623 -23.30 -28.36 23.26
CA ASP A 623 -24.43 -29.17 23.73
C ASP A 623 -24.48 -29.17 25.27
N PRO A 624 -25.60 -28.79 25.90
CA PRO A 624 -25.77 -28.86 27.35
C PRO A 624 -25.54 -30.27 27.93
N ASP A 625 -25.71 -31.33 27.13
CA ASP A 625 -25.67 -32.73 27.58
C ASP A 625 -24.33 -33.45 27.23
N LEU A 626 -23.21 -32.71 27.13
CA LEU A 626 -21.92 -33.22 26.60
C LEU A 626 -21.11 -34.12 27.57
N ASP A 627 -21.49 -34.20 28.84
CA ASP A 627 -20.62 -34.59 29.97
C ASP A 627 -19.87 -35.94 29.82
N ALA A 628 -20.52 -36.99 29.33
CA ALA A 628 -19.89 -38.32 29.26
C ALA A 628 -18.77 -38.41 28.20
N GLN A 629 -18.72 -37.50 27.21
CA GLN A 629 -17.79 -37.57 26.08
C GLN A 629 -16.40 -37.00 26.38
N VAL A 630 -16.27 -36.25 27.48
CA VAL A 630 -15.02 -35.56 27.86
C VAL A 630 -14.26 -36.27 28.98
N GLU A 631 -14.79 -37.38 29.50
CA GLU A 631 -14.13 -38.18 30.53
C GLU A 631 -12.94 -38.98 29.98
N PHE A 632 -11.83 -38.97 30.74
CA PHE A 632 -10.61 -39.69 30.37
C PHE A 632 -10.87 -41.21 30.27
N GLY A 633 -10.62 -41.78 29.09
CA GLY A 633 -10.67 -43.22 28.87
C GLY A 633 -12.09 -43.81 28.75
N ALA A 634 -13.15 -43.00 28.70
CA ALA A 634 -14.51 -43.50 28.47
C ALA A 634 -14.69 -44.13 27.07
N PHE A 635 -13.92 -43.67 26.08
CA PHE A 635 -13.95 -44.14 24.70
C PHE A 635 -12.54 -44.57 24.24
N GLN A 636 -12.48 -45.48 23.26
CA GLN A 636 -11.23 -45.87 22.59
C GLN A 636 -10.74 -44.77 21.63
N LYS A 637 -11.66 -43.94 21.13
CA LYS A 637 -11.38 -42.79 20.26
C LYS A 637 -12.17 -41.57 20.73
N LEU A 638 -11.49 -40.43 20.92
CA LEU A 638 -12.10 -39.18 21.38
C LEU A 638 -13.19 -38.70 20.38
N GLY A 639 -14.33 -38.27 20.92
CA GLY A 639 -15.46 -37.75 20.15
C GLY A 639 -16.21 -38.78 19.30
N ASP A 640 -16.00 -40.08 19.54
CA ASP A 640 -16.63 -41.16 18.79
C ASP A 640 -17.41 -42.11 19.71
N LEU A 641 -18.72 -41.87 19.81
CA LEU A 641 -19.64 -42.64 20.65
C LEU A 641 -19.68 -44.14 20.31
N THR A 642 -19.30 -44.52 19.09
CA THR A 642 -19.29 -45.92 18.64
C THR A 642 -18.13 -46.73 19.23
N THR A 643 -17.20 -46.06 19.91
CA THR A 643 -15.96 -46.65 20.41
C THR A 643 -15.91 -46.73 21.94
N LYS A 644 -17.06 -46.75 22.62
CA LYS A 644 -17.12 -46.81 24.09
C LYS A 644 -16.31 -48.01 24.61
N ARG A 645 -15.44 -47.78 25.60
CA ARG A 645 -14.69 -48.89 26.20
C ARG A 645 -15.68 -49.81 26.93
N GLN A 646 -15.58 -51.11 26.69
CA GLN A 646 -16.26 -52.09 27.54
C GLN A 646 -15.55 -52.11 28.90
N ALA A 647 -16.32 -52.16 29.98
CA ALA A 647 -15.76 -52.30 31.32
C ALA A 647 -14.94 -53.60 31.38
N ALA A 648 -13.74 -53.51 31.96
CA ALA A 648 -12.86 -54.66 32.19
C ALA A 648 -13.43 -55.57 33.29
#